data_AF-A0A2N4XT74-F1
#
_entry.id   AF-A0A2N4XT74-F1
#
_cell.length_a   1.000
_cell.length_b   1.000
_cell.length_c   1.000
_cell.angle_alpha   90.00
_cell.angle_beta   90.00
_cell.angle_gamma   90.00
#
_symmetry.space_group_name_H-M   'P 1'
#
loop_
_entity.id
_entity.type
_entity.pdbx_description
1 polymer ?
#
loop_
_entity_poly.entity_id
_entity_poly.type
_entity_poly.pdbx_seq_one_letter_code
_entity_poly.pdbx_strand_id
1 'polypeptide(L)'
;MKKPRVSKIRRADPFFTREAEKYEFPLPSREYIEQILEQAGCPLSGEELATELEILPEESEHFARRLGAMERAGQLMRNRRGSYILPDKADLMGGRVEGHPDGFGFLVPDDGSPDLFLGPRAMREVLHGDRALVRVIGVDQRGRREAKIIEILERANTRLVGRVKVEAGVAMVLPENRRISQGILLAPGGKIKPKAGQVVTVDLLQQPTQHSQPIGQIIETLGNYADDGMEIEIALRKHDLPFEFSEEVKAEAKKLPDVVRKKDWNWEGGVREDIRHLPLVTIDGETAKDFDDAVYCAKDGRGYRLLVAIADVSHYVTPGSALDSEGLERGNSVYFPRRVIPMLPEKISNGLCSLNPQVERLCMVCDMSINATGAIKAYRFYPAVMYSHARLTYNKVAAMLYGDAEGRKDEALLAEHAPLVPHLEMLDVLFRILLKARAKRGAIEFETVETKMVFDAEGKIERIVPEARNDAHRVIEECMLAANVCASEFLQKHKHPALYRVHESPTVEKLEKLREFLAEFGLGLGGGESPRAADFAKVVDKIKERPDVQLIQTVMLRSMQQAVYSPENVGHFGLAYDAYTHFTSPIRRYPDLLVHRAIKAVLCGSKYQPASGPVELLKDTRRKKGGKQPDEAFARAAREAEKKRASAAKNGIWEDIGVHCSQTERRADEASRDVETWLKCYYMQDRIGEQYDGVVTSVTSFGIFVTLDDLFVEGLVHISDLGADYFHYDEARHALVGERSGQQFRLSDRVSVELVRVDLETRKIDFRLIEGVARATERVGKTARERERQVEPQQAERQVPEVVPARKPARPAKPKAVVPELVSEDEPVSWRDLAGVPSSPLESVKSVLLGGSGKRSTAARPASAERNTNSGAGRGTATANKKGSRRG
;
A
#
# COMPACT_ATOMS: atom_id res chain seq x y z
N MET A 1 -7.65 68.97 -41.61
CA MET A 1 -8.73 68.54 -40.70
C MET A 1 -8.25 68.70 -39.26
N LYS A 2 -9.06 69.26 -38.35
CA LYS A 2 -8.71 69.36 -36.92
C LYS A 2 -8.65 67.93 -36.36
N LYS A 3 -7.56 67.54 -35.68
CA LYS A 3 -7.48 66.24 -34.97
C LYS A 3 -8.71 66.12 -34.04
N PRO A 4 -9.48 65.02 -34.09
CA PRO A 4 -10.66 64.85 -33.25
C PRO A 4 -10.26 64.95 -31.77
N ARG A 5 -11.08 65.63 -30.97
CA ARG A 5 -10.85 65.76 -29.52
C ARG A 5 -11.05 64.40 -28.87
N VAL A 6 -9.94 63.72 -28.57
CA VAL A 6 -9.95 62.46 -27.79
C VAL A 6 -10.59 62.70 -26.43
N SER A 7 -11.55 61.83 -26.08
CA SER A 7 -12.38 61.94 -24.88
C SER A 7 -11.61 61.76 -23.58
N LYS A 8 -12.23 62.10 -22.44
CA LYS A 8 -11.62 61.94 -21.12
C LYS A 8 -11.38 60.46 -20.78
N ILE A 9 -12.29 59.57 -21.16
CA ILE A 9 -12.17 58.12 -20.93
C ILE A 9 -10.99 57.55 -21.71
N ARG A 10 -10.78 57.97 -22.96
CA ARG A 10 -9.62 57.53 -23.75
C ARG A 10 -8.28 58.09 -23.28
N ARG A 11 -8.27 59.27 -22.67
CA ARG A 11 -7.05 59.84 -22.06
C ARG A 11 -6.66 59.18 -20.73
N ALA A 12 -7.59 58.46 -20.11
CA ALA A 12 -7.33 57.70 -18.90
C ALA A 12 -6.61 56.36 -19.17
N ASP A 13 -6.46 55.97 -20.44
CA ASP A 13 -5.63 54.84 -20.85
C ASP A 13 -4.16 55.09 -20.44
N PRO A 14 -3.60 54.29 -19.51
CA PRO A 14 -2.23 54.47 -19.02
C PRO A 14 -1.17 54.39 -20.12
N PHE A 15 -1.51 53.76 -21.25
CA PHE A 15 -0.63 53.58 -22.41
C PHE A 15 -1.03 54.44 -23.60
N PHE A 16 -1.90 55.44 -23.41
CA PHE A 16 -2.37 56.33 -24.47
C PHE A 16 -1.22 56.96 -25.28
N THR A 17 -0.19 57.48 -24.61
CA THR A 17 0.97 58.12 -25.25
C THR A 17 1.70 57.14 -26.19
N ARG A 18 1.82 55.87 -25.79
CA ARG A 18 2.45 54.79 -26.58
C ARG A 18 1.64 54.47 -27.85
N GLU A 19 0.32 54.46 -27.74
CA GLU A 19 -0.56 54.19 -28.89
C GLU A 19 -0.62 55.41 -29.84
N ALA A 20 -0.59 56.63 -29.30
CA ALA A 20 -0.64 57.89 -30.05
C ALA A 20 0.62 58.18 -30.89
N GLU A 21 1.77 57.62 -30.52
CA GLU A 21 3.00 57.69 -31.32
C GLU A 21 2.98 56.74 -32.52
N LYS A 22 2.22 55.63 -32.43
CA LYS A 22 2.21 54.57 -33.45
C LYS A 22 1.11 54.72 -34.49
N TYR A 23 0.03 55.41 -34.17
CA TYR A 23 -1.16 55.49 -35.02
C TYR A 23 -1.73 56.90 -35.07
N GLU A 24 -2.15 57.34 -36.27
CA GLU A 24 -2.77 58.66 -36.48
C GLU A 24 -4.09 58.82 -35.72
N PHE A 25 -4.78 57.69 -35.47
CA PHE A 25 -5.96 57.56 -34.61
C PHE A 25 -5.69 56.47 -33.55
N PRO A 26 -5.24 56.85 -32.34
CA PRO A 26 -4.91 55.85 -31.30
C PRO A 26 -6.18 55.21 -30.75
N LEU A 27 -6.30 53.90 -31.00
CA LEU A 27 -7.27 53.03 -30.32
C LEU A 27 -6.82 52.75 -28.88
N PRO A 28 -7.75 52.42 -27.97
CA PRO A 28 -7.43 51.96 -26.61
C PRO A 28 -6.42 50.82 -26.61
N SER A 29 -5.42 50.90 -25.74
CA SER A 29 -4.41 49.87 -25.54
C SER A 29 -5.05 48.54 -25.13
N ARG A 30 -4.34 47.43 -25.38
CA ARG A 30 -4.83 46.10 -25.06
C ARG A 30 -5.07 45.96 -23.55
N GLU A 31 -4.11 46.48 -22.78
CA GLU A 31 -4.11 46.51 -21.34
C GLU A 31 -5.30 47.31 -20.78
N TYR A 32 -5.65 48.43 -21.43
CA TYR A 32 -6.81 49.22 -21.01
C TYR A 32 -8.15 48.54 -21.34
N ILE A 33 -8.24 47.83 -22.47
CA ILE A 33 -9.42 47.01 -22.80
C ILE A 33 -9.60 45.87 -21.77
N GLU A 34 -8.51 45.20 -21.37
CA GLU A 34 -8.52 44.19 -20.33
C GLU A 34 -8.97 44.78 -18.97
N GLN A 35 -8.44 45.95 -18.60
CA GLN A 35 -8.81 46.66 -17.37
C GLN A 35 -10.30 47.04 -17.32
N ILE A 36 -10.88 47.53 -18.43
CA ILE A 36 -12.31 47.88 -18.49
C ILE A 36 -13.20 46.63 -18.36
N LEU A 37 -12.83 45.53 -19.02
CA LEU A 37 -13.51 44.24 -18.84
C LEU A 37 -13.38 43.71 -17.40
N GLU A 38 -12.23 43.94 -16.76
CA GLU A 38 -12.01 43.57 -15.37
C GLU A 38 -12.92 44.36 -14.43
N GLN A 39 -13.00 45.67 -14.62
CA GLN A 39 -13.83 46.59 -13.83
C GLN A 39 -15.32 46.37 -14.02
N ALA A 40 -15.77 46.07 -15.25
CA ALA A 40 -17.17 45.79 -15.55
C ALA A 40 -17.68 44.53 -14.82
N GLY A 41 -16.80 43.57 -14.53
CA GLY A 41 -17.15 42.38 -13.74
C GLY A 41 -18.08 41.38 -14.42
N CYS A 42 -18.61 41.69 -15.62
CA CYS A 42 -19.52 40.87 -16.40
C CYS A 42 -19.07 40.81 -17.88
N PRO A 43 -19.55 39.83 -18.68
CA PRO A 43 -19.24 39.75 -20.11
C PRO A 43 -19.83 40.93 -20.88
N LEU A 44 -19.01 41.62 -21.68
CA LEU A 44 -19.44 42.74 -22.52
C LEU A 44 -19.36 42.37 -24.01
N SER A 45 -20.38 42.71 -24.78
CA SER A 45 -20.38 42.64 -26.24
C SER A 45 -19.38 43.65 -26.84
N GLY A 46 -19.03 43.46 -28.12
CA GLY A 46 -18.16 44.40 -28.82
C GLY A 46 -18.76 45.81 -28.92
N GLU A 47 -20.09 45.93 -28.99
CA GLU A 47 -20.80 47.21 -29.04
C GLU A 47 -20.83 47.91 -27.68
N GLU A 48 -21.02 47.15 -26.58
CA GLU A 48 -20.94 47.67 -25.22
C GLU A 48 -19.52 48.15 -24.89
N LEU A 49 -18.49 47.38 -25.27
CA LEU A 49 -17.09 47.81 -25.13
C LEU A 49 -16.77 49.05 -25.95
N ALA A 50 -17.28 49.13 -27.18
CA ALA A 50 -17.10 50.31 -28.03
C ALA A 50 -17.77 51.55 -27.43
N THR A 51 -18.94 51.37 -26.80
CA THR A 51 -19.66 52.45 -26.11
C THR A 51 -18.90 52.91 -24.86
N GLU A 52 -18.47 51.97 -24.02
CA GLU A 52 -17.76 52.26 -22.77
C GLU A 52 -16.41 52.96 -23.03
N LEU A 53 -15.72 52.57 -24.11
CA LEU A 53 -14.44 53.16 -24.53
C LEU A 53 -14.60 54.37 -25.45
N GLU A 54 -15.84 54.83 -25.69
CA GLU A 54 -16.18 55.96 -26.56
C GLU A 54 -15.50 55.90 -27.93
N ILE A 55 -15.56 54.73 -28.58
CA ILE A 55 -15.05 54.48 -29.93
C ILE A 55 -15.92 55.22 -30.94
N LEU A 56 -15.31 56.01 -31.82
CA LEU A 56 -16.03 56.74 -32.86
C LEU A 56 -16.49 55.79 -33.98
N PRO A 57 -17.59 56.10 -34.71
CA PRO A 57 -18.07 55.25 -35.80
C PRO A 57 -17.02 54.95 -36.89
N GLU A 58 -16.12 55.90 -37.14
CA GLU A 58 -15.00 55.78 -38.08
C GLU A 58 -13.84 54.89 -37.57
N GLU A 59 -13.79 54.60 -36.26
CA GLU A 59 -12.77 53.77 -35.61
C GLU A 59 -13.27 52.33 -35.35
N SER A 60 -14.57 52.08 -35.46
CA SER A 60 -15.24 50.81 -35.13
C SER A 60 -14.64 49.60 -35.84
N GLU A 61 -14.31 49.73 -37.13
CA GLU A 61 -13.72 48.62 -37.89
C GLU A 61 -12.30 48.28 -37.39
N HIS A 62 -11.51 49.29 -37.06
CA HIS A 62 -10.17 49.11 -36.52
C HIS A 62 -10.21 48.53 -35.10
N PHE A 63 -11.16 48.96 -34.28
CA PHE A 63 -11.39 48.43 -32.93
C PHE A 63 -11.82 46.95 -32.97
N ALA A 64 -12.73 46.57 -33.87
CA ALA A 64 -13.13 45.18 -34.07
C ALA A 64 -11.94 44.29 -34.48
N ARG A 65 -11.07 44.79 -35.37
CA ARG A 65 -9.81 44.08 -35.74
C ARG A 65 -8.85 43.94 -34.55
N ARG A 66 -8.78 44.92 -33.64
CA ARG A 66 -7.97 44.85 -32.41
C ARG A 66 -8.50 43.79 -31.45
N LEU A 67 -9.82 43.75 -31.21
CA LEU A 67 -10.45 42.70 -30.40
C LEU A 67 -10.21 41.30 -30.98
N GLY A 68 -10.37 41.13 -32.30
CA GLY A 68 -10.05 39.86 -32.97
C GLY A 68 -8.56 39.49 -32.97
N ALA A 69 -7.66 40.46 -32.83
CA ALA A 69 -6.23 40.20 -32.62
C ALA A 69 -5.92 39.78 -31.17
N MET A 70 -6.63 40.33 -30.19
CA MET A 70 -6.53 39.95 -28.78
C MET A 70 -7.13 38.55 -28.53
N GLU A 71 -8.24 38.22 -29.19
CA GLU A 71 -8.83 36.87 -29.16
C GLU A 71 -7.86 35.82 -29.73
N ARG A 72 -7.25 36.09 -30.90
CA ARG A 72 -6.21 35.21 -31.48
C ARG A 72 -4.95 35.11 -30.62
N ALA A 73 -4.65 36.14 -29.82
CA ALA A 73 -3.53 36.14 -28.88
C ALA A 73 -3.88 35.48 -27.54
N GLY A 74 -5.12 35.01 -27.35
CA GLY A 74 -5.58 34.38 -26.11
C GLY A 74 -5.80 35.35 -24.94
N GLN A 75 -5.83 36.66 -25.20
CA GLN A 75 -6.03 37.70 -24.19
C GLN A 75 -7.52 37.89 -23.84
N LEU A 76 -8.41 37.56 -24.77
CA LEU A 76 -9.86 37.63 -24.62
C LEU A 76 -10.48 36.31 -25.10
N MET A 77 -11.61 35.91 -24.53
CA MET A 77 -12.41 34.77 -24.98
C MET A 77 -13.85 35.22 -25.26
N ARG A 78 -14.47 34.71 -26.33
CA ARG A 78 -15.89 34.92 -26.61
C ARG A 78 -16.76 33.82 -26.00
N ASN A 79 -17.83 34.22 -25.31
CA ASN A 79 -18.84 33.29 -24.81
C ASN A 79 -19.86 32.91 -25.90
N ARG A 80 -20.78 31.98 -25.59
CA ARG A 80 -21.84 31.53 -26.53
C ARG A 80 -22.80 32.65 -26.98
N ARG A 81 -22.83 33.79 -26.29
CA ARG A 81 -23.66 34.96 -26.63
C ARG A 81 -22.88 36.02 -27.43
N GLY A 82 -21.62 35.76 -27.79
CA GLY A 82 -20.77 36.68 -28.55
C GLY A 82 -20.09 37.78 -27.72
N SER A 83 -20.25 37.77 -26.39
CA SER A 83 -19.61 38.72 -25.48
C SER A 83 -18.19 38.28 -25.12
N TYR A 84 -17.30 39.25 -24.90
CA TYR A 84 -15.91 39.06 -24.51
C TYR A 84 -15.76 38.94 -22.99
N ILE A 85 -14.87 38.04 -22.55
CA ILE A 85 -14.45 37.84 -21.16
C ILE A 85 -12.93 37.68 -21.07
N LEU A 86 -12.38 37.97 -19.89
CA LEU A 86 -11.00 37.65 -19.53
C LEU A 86 -10.87 36.14 -19.23
N PRO A 87 -9.87 35.43 -19.79
CA PRO A 87 -9.63 34.02 -19.53
C PRO A 87 -9.48 33.69 -18.03
N ASP A 88 -8.83 34.58 -17.27
CA ASP A 88 -8.56 34.38 -15.84
C ASP A 88 -9.83 34.39 -14.97
N LYS A 89 -10.96 34.95 -15.45
CA LYS A 89 -12.26 34.93 -14.75
C LYS A 89 -13.12 33.68 -15.04
N ALA A 90 -12.59 32.68 -15.74
CA ALA A 90 -13.36 31.45 -15.99
C ALA A 90 -13.42 30.49 -14.79
N ASP A 91 -12.54 30.64 -13.78
CA ASP A 91 -12.52 29.90 -12.51
C ASP A 91 -12.81 28.39 -12.67
N LEU A 92 -12.24 27.80 -13.72
CA LEU A 92 -12.39 26.39 -14.06
C LEU A 92 -11.27 25.59 -13.42
N MET A 93 -11.63 24.57 -12.65
CA MET A 93 -10.69 23.62 -12.07
C MET A 93 -10.83 22.27 -12.74
N GLY A 94 -9.71 21.73 -13.22
CA GLY A 94 -9.62 20.36 -13.73
C GLY A 94 -9.36 19.39 -12.59
N GLY A 95 -9.99 18.22 -12.63
CA GLY A 95 -9.74 17.18 -11.64
C GLY A 95 -10.42 15.87 -12.00
N ARG A 96 -10.19 14.86 -11.17
CA ARG A 96 -10.77 13.52 -11.32
C ARG A 96 -12.01 13.37 -10.44
N VAL A 97 -13.07 12.83 -11.01
CA VAL A 97 -14.33 12.54 -10.31
C VAL A 97 -14.16 11.30 -9.44
N GLU A 98 -14.46 11.42 -8.16
CA GLU A 98 -14.58 10.32 -7.22
C GLU A 98 -16.05 10.11 -6.85
N GLY A 99 -16.65 8.98 -7.23
CA GLY A 99 -18.05 8.69 -6.93
C GLY A 99 -18.22 8.09 -5.54
N HIS A 100 -19.39 8.29 -4.95
CA HIS A 100 -19.80 7.70 -3.68
C HIS A 100 -20.98 6.74 -3.88
N PRO A 101 -21.07 5.62 -3.12
CA PRO A 101 -22.19 4.67 -3.21
C PRO A 101 -23.60 5.28 -3.08
N ASP A 102 -23.73 6.34 -2.28
CA ASP A 102 -25.00 7.06 -2.10
C ASP A 102 -25.38 7.98 -3.29
N GLY A 103 -24.56 8.00 -4.35
CA GLY A 103 -24.84 8.71 -5.60
C GLY A 103 -24.36 10.16 -5.66
N PHE A 104 -23.76 10.71 -4.60
CA PHE A 104 -22.95 11.94 -4.69
C PHE A 104 -21.50 11.61 -5.05
N GLY A 105 -20.64 12.61 -5.18
CA GLY A 105 -19.21 12.41 -5.39
C GLY A 105 -18.39 13.64 -5.05
N PHE A 106 -17.12 13.59 -5.40
CA PHE A 106 -16.17 14.68 -5.27
C PHE A 106 -15.38 14.84 -6.57
N LEU A 107 -14.80 16.01 -6.78
CA LEU A 107 -13.74 16.21 -7.75
C LEU A 107 -12.45 16.44 -6.97
N VAL A 108 -11.48 15.55 -7.18
CA VAL A 108 -10.10 15.68 -6.70
C VAL A 108 -9.33 16.57 -7.69
N PRO A 109 -8.97 17.81 -7.32
CA PRO A 109 -8.33 18.76 -8.23
C PRO A 109 -6.93 18.32 -8.66
N ASP A 110 -6.57 18.58 -9.92
CA ASP A 110 -5.24 18.26 -10.47
C ASP A 110 -4.10 19.09 -9.85
N ASP A 111 -4.43 20.19 -9.16
CA ASP A 111 -3.48 21.09 -8.51
C ASP A 111 -3.24 20.74 -7.03
N GLY A 112 -3.88 19.68 -6.52
CA GLY A 112 -3.76 19.25 -5.12
C GLY A 112 -4.53 20.13 -4.13
N SER A 113 -5.38 21.05 -4.61
CA SER A 113 -6.28 21.79 -3.72
C SER A 113 -7.37 20.87 -3.11
N PRO A 114 -8.05 21.28 -2.04
CA PRO A 114 -9.05 20.43 -1.38
C PRO A 114 -10.20 20.04 -2.31
N ASP A 115 -10.67 18.81 -2.13
CA ASP A 115 -11.74 18.20 -2.92
C ASP A 115 -13.02 19.05 -2.98
N LEU A 116 -13.65 19.04 -4.15
CA LEU A 116 -14.87 19.78 -4.42
C LEU A 116 -16.06 18.83 -4.40
N PHE A 117 -17.10 19.14 -3.65
CA PHE A 117 -18.31 18.33 -3.57
C PHE A 117 -19.10 18.38 -4.88
N LEU A 118 -19.50 17.21 -5.37
CA LEU A 118 -20.40 17.02 -6.52
C LEU A 118 -21.71 16.40 -6.02
N GLY A 119 -22.79 17.18 -6.03
CA GLY A 119 -24.10 16.68 -5.63
C GLY A 119 -24.64 15.58 -6.57
N PRO A 120 -25.67 14.82 -6.15
CA PRO A 120 -26.20 13.70 -6.94
C PRO A 120 -26.70 14.07 -8.34
N ARG A 121 -27.08 15.33 -8.57
CA ARG A 121 -27.48 15.81 -9.90
C ARG A 121 -26.29 15.97 -10.85
N ALA A 122 -25.15 16.44 -10.34
CA ALA A 122 -23.91 16.55 -11.13
C ALA A 122 -23.37 15.14 -11.45
N MET A 123 -23.41 14.23 -10.49
CA MET A 123 -22.97 12.84 -10.70
C MET A 123 -23.79 12.08 -11.75
N ARG A 124 -24.95 12.57 -12.20
CA ARG A 124 -25.70 11.91 -13.28
C ARG A 124 -24.99 11.94 -14.63
N GLU A 125 -24.12 12.91 -14.89
CA GLU A 125 -23.48 13.08 -16.21
C GLU A 125 -22.06 12.48 -16.31
N VAL A 126 -21.51 12.02 -15.18
CA VAL A 126 -20.15 11.46 -15.06
C VAL A 126 -20.16 10.11 -14.36
N LEU A 127 -19.14 9.30 -14.64
CA LEU A 127 -18.86 8.07 -13.91
C LEU A 127 -17.65 8.28 -13.00
N HIS A 128 -17.53 7.47 -11.95
CA HIS A 128 -16.33 7.47 -11.11
C HIS A 128 -15.07 7.29 -11.95
N GLY A 129 -14.07 8.13 -11.73
CA GLY A 129 -12.81 8.13 -12.44
C GLY A 129 -12.76 9.11 -13.62
N ASP A 130 -13.90 9.61 -14.13
CA ASP A 130 -13.91 10.57 -15.23
C ASP A 130 -13.08 11.83 -14.87
N ARG A 131 -12.42 12.43 -15.87
CA ARG A 131 -11.74 13.72 -15.68
C ARG A 131 -12.64 14.83 -16.19
N ALA A 132 -12.87 15.86 -15.39
CA ALA A 132 -13.80 16.93 -15.71
C ALA A 132 -13.21 18.31 -15.36
N LEU A 133 -13.65 19.33 -16.09
CA LEU A 133 -13.56 20.73 -15.68
C LEU A 133 -14.83 21.08 -14.93
N VAL A 134 -14.64 21.64 -13.74
CA VAL A 134 -15.73 22.11 -12.90
C VAL A 134 -15.56 23.58 -12.58
N ARG A 135 -16.65 24.21 -12.19
CA ARG A 135 -16.67 25.55 -11.62
C ARG A 135 -17.28 25.50 -10.24
N VAL A 136 -16.66 26.17 -9.28
CA VAL A 136 -17.21 26.30 -7.92
C VAL A 136 -18.45 27.18 -7.99
N ILE A 137 -19.56 26.67 -7.45
CA ILE A 137 -20.85 27.37 -7.45
C ILE A 137 -21.22 27.90 -6.06
N GLY A 138 -20.53 27.46 -5.01
CA GLY A 138 -20.75 27.93 -3.65
C GLY A 138 -20.23 26.96 -2.61
N VAL A 139 -20.88 26.97 -1.45
CA VAL A 139 -20.58 26.10 -0.32
C VAL A 139 -21.88 25.40 0.08
N ASP A 140 -21.82 24.09 0.32
CA ASP A 140 -22.97 23.30 0.73
C ASP A 140 -23.40 23.60 2.18
N GLN A 141 -24.51 23.00 2.63
CA GLN A 141 -25.02 23.16 4.00
C GLN A 141 -24.06 22.69 5.10
N ARG A 142 -22.98 21.97 4.74
CA ARG A 142 -21.96 21.43 5.65
C ARG A 142 -20.63 22.19 5.54
N GLY A 143 -20.60 23.33 4.85
CA GLY A 143 -19.39 24.15 4.73
C GLY A 143 -18.39 23.68 3.67
N ARG A 144 -18.75 22.71 2.80
CA ARG A 144 -17.86 22.18 1.75
C ARG A 144 -18.07 22.90 0.43
N ARG A 145 -16.99 23.17 -0.31
CA ARG A 145 -17.06 23.84 -1.63
C ARG A 145 -17.80 22.94 -2.62
N GLU A 146 -18.92 23.41 -3.16
CA GLU A 146 -19.72 22.70 -4.16
C GLU A 146 -19.33 23.14 -5.56
N ALA A 147 -19.22 22.17 -6.48
CA ALA A 147 -18.86 22.42 -7.86
C ALA A 147 -19.89 21.89 -8.86
N LYS A 148 -19.97 22.56 -10.00
CA LYS A 148 -20.76 22.15 -11.16
C LYS A 148 -19.84 21.76 -12.30
N ILE A 149 -20.13 20.64 -12.94
CA ILE A 149 -19.40 20.17 -14.12
C ILE A 149 -19.71 21.09 -15.29
N ILE A 150 -18.65 21.55 -15.95
CA ILE A 150 -18.71 22.40 -17.14
C ILE A 150 -18.42 21.58 -18.39
N GLU A 151 -17.38 20.74 -18.31
CA GLU A 151 -16.94 19.91 -19.42
C GLU A 151 -16.31 18.62 -18.91
N ILE A 152 -16.53 17.53 -19.63
CA ILE A 152 -15.93 16.23 -19.33
C ILE A 152 -14.75 16.08 -20.28
N LEU A 153 -13.54 16.14 -19.71
CA LEU A 153 -12.29 16.09 -20.45
C LEU A 153 -11.96 14.67 -20.91
N GLU A 154 -12.23 13.68 -20.06
CA GLU A 154 -11.87 12.29 -20.30
C GLU A 154 -12.88 11.35 -19.64
N ARG A 155 -13.27 10.31 -20.37
CA ARG A 155 -14.09 9.22 -19.84
C ARG A 155 -13.19 8.11 -19.36
N ALA A 156 -13.23 7.80 -18.06
CA ALA A 156 -12.40 6.74 -17.50
C ALA A 156 -12.95 5.35 -17.81
N ASN A 157 -14.27 5.20 -17.80
CA ASN A 157 -14.91 3.90 -17.99
C ASN A 157 -15.41 3.78 -19.42
N THR A 158 -14.89 2.78 -20.14
CA THR A 158 -15.42 2.34 -21.44
C THR A 158 -15.93 0.91 -21.39
N ARG A 159 -15.44 0.15 -20.41
CA ARG A 159 -15.80 -1.23 -20.11
C ARG A 159 -16.02 -1.36 -18.61
N LEU A 160 -17.08 -2.04 -18.21
CA LEU A 160 -17.44 -2.23 -16.82
C LEU A 160 -17.81 -3.69 -16.56
N VAL A 161 -17.53 -4.17 -15.35
CA VAL A 161 -18.10 -5.42 -14.85
C VAL A 161 -19.21 -5.12 -13.88
N GLY A 162 -20.27 -5.90 -14.03
CA GLY A 162 -21.44 -5.77 -13.23
C GLY A 162 -22.33 -6.99 -13.31
N ARG A 163 -23.36 -6.97 -12.49
CA ARG A 163 -24.34 -8.04 -12.40
C ARG A 163 -25.57 -7.69 -13.22
N VAL A 164 -26.05 -8.65 -14.00
CA VAL A 164 -27.29 -8.51 -14.75
C VAL A 164 -28.48 -8.50 -13.81
N LYS A 165 -29.28 -7.45 -13.88
CA LYS A 165 -30.57 -7.32 -13.21
C LYS A 165 -31.66 -7.16 -14.26
N VAL A 166 -32.76 -7.89 -14.08
CA VAL A 166 -33.93 -7.80 -14.96
C VAL A 166 -35.12 -7.39 -14.12
N GLU A 167 -35.60 -6.16 -14.30
CA GLU A 167 -36.76 -5.62 -13.60
C GLU A 167 -37.80 -5.16 -14.62
N ALA A 168 -39.05 -5.59 -14.43
CA ALA A 168 -40.18 -5.24 -15.30
C ALA A 168 -39.89 -5.42 -16.82
N GLY A 169 -39.08 -6.43 -17.17
CA GLY A 169 -38.69 -6.73 -18.56
C GLY A 169 -37.53 -5.90 -19.11
N VAL A 170 -36.98 -4.94 -18.35
CA VAL A 170 -35.79 -4.17 -18.73
C VAL A 170 -34.56 -4.86 -18.13
N ALA A 171 -33.64 -5.25 -19.00
CA ALA A 171 -32.35 -5.80 -18.58
C ALA A 171 -31.33 -4.66 -18.43
N MET A 172 -30.70 -4.60 -17.28
CA MET A 172 -29.63 -3.66 -16.97
C MET A 172 -28.49 -4.36 -16.25
N VAL A 173 -27.34 -3.72 -16.19
CA VAL A 173 -26.17 -4.19 -15.45
C VAL A 173 -25.87 -3.21 -14.33
N LEU A 174 -25.82 -3.73 -13.11
CA LEU A 174 -25.40 -2.98 -11.93
C LEU A 174 -23.88 -3.13 -11.76
N PRO A 175 -23.10 -2.04 -11.79
CA PRO A 175 -21.64 -2.13 -11.65
C PRO A 175 -21.21 -2.74 -10.31
N GLU A 176 -20.17 -3.57 -10.31
CA GLU A 176 -19.56 -4.10 -9.08
C GLU A 176 -18.82 -3.02 -8.28
N ASN A 177 -18.28 -2.01 -8.98
CA ASN A 177 -17.75 -0.83 -8.33
C ASN A 177 -18.91 0.10 -7.92
N ARG A 178 -19.29 0.06 -6.64
CA ARG A 178 -20.38 0.85 -6.06
C ARG A 178 -20.20 2.36 -6.15
N ARG A 179 -18.98 2.86 -6.43
CA ARG A 179 -18.77 4.29 -6.74
C ARG A 179 -19.43 4.71 -8.05
N ILE A 180 -19.81 3.74 -8.88
CA ILE A 180 -20.64 3.93 -10.08
C ILE A 180 -22.07 3.52 -9.72
N SER A 181 -22.86 4.50 -9.25
CA SER A 181 -24.24 4.27 -8.78
C SER A 181 -25.25 4.15 -9.92
N GLN A 182 -24.85 4.43 -11.16
CA GLN A 182 -25.72 4.37 -12.34
C GLN A 182 -25.83 2.92 -12.84
N GLY A 183 -27.05 2.44 -12.99
CA GLY A 183 -27.29 1.19 -13.72
C GLY A 183 -27.11 1.37 -15.23
N ILE A 184 -26.48 0.39 -15.87
CA ILE A 184 -26.18 0.40 -17.31
C ILE A 184 -27.30 -0.32 -18.05
N LEU A 185 -28.07 0.41 -18.84
CA LEU A 185 -29.12 -0.21 -19.66
C LEU A 185 -28.49 -1.06 -20.76
N LEU A 186 -29.01 -2.26 -20.99
CA LEU A 186 -28.51 -3.12 -22.05
C LEU A 186 -29.20 -2.82 -23.38
N ALA A 187 -28.40 -2.58 -24.41
CA ALA A 187 -28.90 -2.38 -25.76
C ALA A 187 -29.63 -3.64 -26.27
N PRO A 188 -30.79 -3.49 -26.94
CA PRO A 188 -31.49 -4.61 -27.54
C PRO A 188 -30.67 -5.24 -28.67
N GLY A 189 -30.80 -6.56 -28.87
CA GLY A 189 -30.16 -7.27 -29.98
C GLY A 189 -28.69 -7.66 -29.76
N GLY A 190 -28.19 -7.62 -28.52
CA GLY A 190 -26.87 -8.15 -28.18
C GLY A 190 -26.71 -9.64 -28.52
N LYS A 191 -25.50 -10.06 -28.95
CA LYS A 191 -25.19 -11.46 -29.25
C LYS A 191 -25.35 -12.37 -28.02
N ILE A 192 -25.01 -11.84 -26.85
CA ILE A 192 -25.10 -12.54 -25.57
C ILE A 192 -26.41 -12.12 -24.91
N LYS A 193 -27.26 -13.11 -24.59
CA LYS A 193 -28.52 -12.87 -23.91
C LYS A 193 -28.28 -12.67 -22.40
N PRO A 194 -28.75 -11.55 -21.81
CA PRO A 194 -28.63 -11.33 -20.37
C PRO A 194 -29.46 -12.37 -19.61
N LYS A 195 -28.88 -13.00 -18.58
CA LYS A 195 -29.62 -13.77 -17.58
C LYS A 195 -29.45 -13.12 -16.22
N ALA A 196 -30.55 -13.00 -15.48
CA ALA A 196 -30.54 -12.38 -14.16
C ALA A 196 -29.53 -13.07 -13.24
N GLY A 197 -28.78 -12.26 -12.49
CA GLY A 197 -27.81 -12.71 -11.51
C GLY A 197 -26.41 -13.02 -12.05
N GLN A 198 -26.24 -13.12 -13.37
CA GLN A 198 -24.92 -13.37 -13.98
C GLN A 198 -24.01 -12.15 -13.88
N VAL A 199 -22.71 -12.42 -13.72
CA VAL A 199 -21.65 -11.42 -13.77
C VAL A 199 -21.16 -11.32 -15.22
N VAL A 200 -21.14 -10.11 -15.75
CA VAL A 200 -20.86 -9.84 -17.16
C VAL A 200 -19.93 -8.65 -17.31
N THR A 201 -19.15 -8.68 -18.38
CA THR A 201 -18.41 -7.52 -18.87
C THR A 201 -19.23 -6.80 -19.94
N VAL A 202 -19.37 -5.48 -19.80
CA VAL A 202 -20.18 -4.62 -20.66
C VAL A 202 -19.30 -3.52 -21.25
N ASP A 203 -19.34 -3.34 -22.57
CA ASP A 203 -18.81 -2.14 -23.21
C ASP A 203 -19.88 -1.05 -23.23
N LEU A 204 -19.53 0.16 -22.81
CA LEU A 204 -20.42 1.32 -22.84
C LEU A 204 -20.51 1.86 -24.27
N LEU A 205 -21.69 1.70 -24.87
CA LEU A 205 -22.03 2.26 -26.17
C LEU A 205 -22.38 3.74 -26.06
N GLN A 206 -23.04 4.12 -24.96
CA GLN A 206 -23.41 5.49 -24.67
C GLN A 206 -23.05 5.80 -23.21
N GLN A 207 -22.27 6.87 -23.04
CA GLN A 207 -21.92 7.43 -21.74
C GLN A 207 -23.14 8.10 -21.09
N PRO A 208 -23.18 8.24 -19.75
CA PRO A 208 -24.30 8.89 -19.10
C PRO A 208 -24.38 10.37 -19.47
N THR A 209 -25.59 10.91 -19.45
CA THR A 209 -25.85 12.34 -19.56
C THR A 209 -26.73 12.79 -18.40
N GLN A 210 -26.94 14.10 -18.24
CA GLN A 210 -27.83 14.63 -17.22
C GLN A 210 -29.26 14.05 -17.25
N HIS A 211 -29.70 13.56 -18.42
CA HIS A 211 -31.06 13.07 -18.66
C HIS A 211 -31.16 11.60 -19.07
N SER A 212 -30.03 10.91 -19.31
CA SER A 212 -30.03 9.53 -19.80
C SER A 212 -29.05 8.66 -19.03
N GLN A 213 -29.48 7.45 -18.68
CA GLN A 213 -28.61 6.41 -18.15
C GLN A 213 -27.59 5.96 -19.21
N PRO A 214 -26.43 5.42 -18.80
CA PRO A 214 -25.51 4.83 -19.73
C PRO A 214 -26.12 3.60 -20.40
N ILE A 215 -25.79 3.38 -21.67
CA ILE A 215 -26.23 2.22 -22.45
C ILE A 215 -24.99 1.40 -22.79
N GLY A 216 -25.06 0.09 -22.56
CA GLY A 216 -23.97 -0.82 -22.85
C GLY A 216 -24.41 -2.09 -23.58
N GLN A 217 -23.41 -2.84 -24.03
CA GLN A 217 -23.59 -4.15 -24.64
C GLN A 217 -22.71 -5.18 -23.93
N ILE A 218 -23.29 -6.33 -23.59
CA ILE A 218 -22.54 -7.45 -23.02
C ILE A 218 -21.58 -7.97 -24.09
N ILE A 219 -20.30 -8.02 -23.74
CA ILE A 219 -19.23 -8.59 -24.58
C ILE A 219 -18.77 -9.96 -24.09
N GLU A 220 -18.96 -10.24 -22.81
CA GLU A 220 -18.47 -11.46 -22.16
C GLU A 220 -19.35 -11.77 -20.95
N THR A 221 -19.68 -13.06 -20.78
CA THR A 221 -20.27 -13.58 -19.54
C THR A 221 -19.14 -14.23 -18.75
N LEU A 222 -18.83 -13.68 -17.57
CA LEU A 222 -17.79 -14.22 -16.71
C LEU A 222 -18.29 -15.48 -16.00
N GLY A 223 -19.53 -15.47 -15.51
CA GLY A 223 -20.15 -16.60 -14.85
C GLY A 223 -21.30 -16.20 -13.95
N ASN A 224 -21.66 -17.07 -13.01
CA ASN A 224 -22.53 -16.74 -11.90
C ASN A 224 -21.72 -16.19 -10.73
N TYR A 225 -22.39 -15.43 -9.87
CA TYR A 225 -21.75 -14.79 -8.72
C TYR A 225 -21.09 -15.78 -7.74
N ALA A 226 -21.59 -17.01 -7.67
CA ALA A 226 -21.11 -18.05 -6.77
C ALA A 226 -20.17 -19.07 -7.46
N ASP A 227 -19.78 -18.83 -8.72
CA ASP A 227 -18.83 -19.70 -9.41
C ASP A 227 -17.41 -19.47 -8.85
N ASP A 228 -16.62 -20.53 -8.74
CA ASP A 228 -15.25 -20.48 -8.20
C ASP A 228 -14.36 -19.49 -8.96
N GLY A 229 -13.66 -18.63 -8.23
CA GLY A 229 -12.73 -17.64 -8.78
C GLY A 229 -13.40 -16.35 -9.27
N MET A 230 -14.74 -16.28 -9.25
CA MET A 230 -15.48 -15.09 -9.65
C MET A 230 -15.16 -13.89 -8.74
N GLU A 231 -14.93 -14.14 -7.46
CA GLU A 231 -14.54 -13.15 -6.47
C GLU A 231 -13.25 -12.41 -6.86
N ILE A 232 -12.29 -13.13 -7.43
CA ILE A 232 -11.03 -12.57 -7.91
C ILE A 232 -11.26 -11.77 -9.19
N GLU A 233 -12.03 -12.31 -10.15
CA GLU A 233 -12.32 -11.62 -11.41
C GLU A 233 -13.11 -10.31 -11.19
N ILE A 234 -14.02 -10.29 -10.21
CA ILE A 234 -14.71 -9.10 -9.76
C ILE A 234 -13.72 -8.12 -9.10
N ALA A 235 -12.91 -8.58 -8.13
CA ALA A 235 -11.98 -7.72 -7.41
C ALA A 235 -10.96 -7.05 -8.34
N LEU A 236 -10.40 -7.81 -9.29
CA LEU A 236 -9.47 -7.30 -10.31
C LEU A 236 -10.03 -6.07 -11.04
N ARG A 237 -11.30 -6.12 -11.45
CA ARG A 237 -11.92 -5.04 -12.25
C ARG A 237 -12.55 -3.96 -11.37
N LYS A 238 -13.08 -4.32 -10.21
CA LYS A 238 -13.62 -3.37 -9.22
C LYS A 238 -12.55 -2.41 -8.73
N HIS A 239 -11.34 -2.92 -8.49
CA HIS A 239 -10.20 -2.15 -8.01
C HIS A 239 -9.26 -1.69 -9.12
N ASP A 240 -9.60 -1.89 -10.40
CA ASP A 240 -8.78 -1.48 -11.56
C ASP A 240 -7.32 -1.99 -11.45
N LEU A 241 -7.16 -3.25 -11.08
CA LEU A 241 -5.87 -3.91 -10.98
C LEU A 241 -5.40 -4.36 -12.37
N PRO A 242 -4.22 -3.92 -12.84
CA PRO A 242 -3.65 -4.43 -14.08
C PRO A 242 -3.24 -5.91 -13.90
N PHE A 243 -3.92 -6.81 -14.60
CA PHE A 243 -3.68 -8.25 -14.50
C PHE A 243 -3.15 -8.86 -15.80
N GLU A 244 -3.48 -8.30 -16.96
CA GLU A 244 -2.97 -8.76 -18.26
C GLU A 244 -1.69 -8.04 -18.65
N PHE A 245 -0.67 -8.80 -19.06
CA PHE A 245 0.53 -8.20 -19.63
C PHE A 245 0.31 -7.80 -21.09
N SER A 246 0.80 -6.63 -21.48
CA SER A 246 0.78 -6.20 -22.88
C SER A 246 1.61 -7.11 -23.80
N GLU A 247 1.32 -7.10 -25.10
CA GLU A 247 2.10 -7.87 -26.08
C GLU A 247 3.58 -7.41 -26.15
N GLU A 248 3.84 -6.13 -25.89
CA GLU A 248 5.19 -5.57 -25.80
C GLU A 248 5.97 -6.21 -24.63
N VAL A 249 5.34 -6.29 -23.46
CA VAL A 249 5.90 -6.94 -22.25
C VAL A 249 6.13 -8.43 -22.49
N LYS A 250 5.15 -9.14 -23.05
CA LYS A 250 5.29 -10.57 -23.36
C LYS A 250 6.43 -10.81 -24.35
N ALA A 251 6.56 -9.99 -25.38
CA ALA A 251 7.62 -10.09 -26.37
C ALA A 251 9.00 -9.81 -25.77
N GLU A 252 9.11 -8.82 -24.88
CA GLU A 252 10.34 -8.52 -24.15
C GLU A 252 10.74 -9.67 -23.21
N ALA A 253 9.82 -10.14 -22.36
CA ALA A 253 10.06 -11.26 -21.45
C ALA A 253 10.47 -12.54 -22.19
N LYS A 254 9.87 -12.82 -23.35
CA LYS A 254 10.20 -14.00 -24.17
C LYS A 254 11.65 -13.97 -24.69
N LYS A 255 12.21 -12.78 -24.93
CA LYS A 255 13.61 -12.61 -25.41
C LYS A 255 14.65 -12.85 -24.33
N LEU A 256 14.26 -12.80 -23.05
CA LEU A 256 15.17 -13.08 -21.94
C LEU A 256 15.66 -14.55 -22.02
N PRO A 257 16.90 -14.84 -21.57
CA PRO A 257 17.39 -16.21 -21.52
C PRO A 257 16.59 -17.05 -20.50
N ASP A 258 16.72 -18.37 -20.54
CA ASP A 258 16.10 -19.24 -19.52
C ASP A 258 17.04 -19.51 -18.33
N VAL A 259 18.33 -19.25 -18.50
CA VAL A 259 19.39 -19.42 -17.48
C VAL A 259 20.36 -18.23 -17.51
N VAL A 260 21.06 -18.00 -16.39
CA VAL A 260 22.15 -17.03 -16.33
C VAL A 260 23.24 -17.43 -17.31
N ARG A 261 23.70 -16.49 -18.15
CA ARG A 261 24.75 -16.73 -19.13
C ARG A 261 26.08 -16.21 -18.59
N LYS A 262 27.19 -16.77 -19.07
CA LYS A 262 28.54 -16.29 -18.71
C LYS A 262 28.77 -14.80 -18.98
N LYS A 263 28.12 -14.22 -19.99
CA LYS A 263 28.23 -12.77 -20.26
C LYS A 263 27.53 -11.92 -19.20
N ASP A 264 26.52 -12.45 -18.53
CA ASP A 264 25.73 -11.74 -17.50
C ASP A 264 26.50 -11.66 -16.17
N TRP A 265 27.64 -12.34 -16.06
CA TRP A 265 28.62 -12.19 -14.97
C TRP A 265 29.32 -10.83 -14.99
N ASN A 266 29.34 -10.17 -16.16
CA ASN A 266 29.80 -8.80 -16.27
C ASN A 266 28.60 -7.85 -16.15
N TRP A 267 28.80 -6.76 -15.44
CA TRP A 267 27.85 -5.66 -15.30
C TRP A 267 28.58 -4.32 -15.48
N GLU A 268 27.86 -3.21 -15.48
CA GLU A 268 28.44 -1.88 -15.77
C GLU A 268 29.61 -1.50 -14.86
N GLY A 269 29.57 -1.92 -13.58
CA GLY A 269 30.63 -1.68 -12.60
C GLY A 269 31.73 -2.74 -12.54
N GLY A 270 31.76 -3.71 -13.46
CA GLY A 270 32.83 -4.72 -13.56
C GLY A 270 32.34 -6.18 -13.54
N VAL A 271 33.13 -7.06 -12.94
CA VAL A 271 32.78 -8.49 -12.80
C VAL A 271 32.03 -8.70 -11.48
N ARG A 272 30.96 -9.49 -11.51
CA ARG A 272 30.19 -9.88 -10.32
C ARG A 272 31.06 -10.75 -9.39
N GLU A 273 30.90 -10.59 -8.09
CA GLU A 273 31.59 -11.43 -7.09
C GLU A 273 31.03 -12.87 -7.16
N ASP A 274 31.92 -13.88 -7.16
CA ASP A 274 31.50 -15.29 -7.14
C ASP A 274 31.31 -15.75 -5.69
N ILE A 275 30.06 -15.84 -5.28
CA ILE A 275 29.67 -16.28 -3.93
C ILE A 275 28.96 -17.64 -3.95
N ARG A 276 29.05 -18.38 -5.06
CA ARG A 276 28.40 -19.71 -5.21
C ARG A 276 28.89 -20.75 -4.22
N HIS A 277 30.07 -20.53 -3.62
CA HIS A 277 30.65 -21.41 -2.61
C HIS A 277 30.09 -21.18 -1.19
N LEU A 278 29.36 -20.08 -0.96
CA LEU A 278 28.74 -19.79 0.32
C LEU A 278 27.41 -20.57 0.44
N PRO A 279 27.12 -21.20 1.58
CA PRO A 279 25.91 -22.00 1.80
C PRO A 279 24.69 -21.11 2.04
N LEU A 280 24.37 -20.27 1.06
CA LEU A 280 23.16 -19.44 1.01
C LEU A 280 21.93 -20.34 0.85
N VAL A 281 20.86 -20.01 1.57
CA VAL A 281 19.56 -20.70 1.51
C VAL A 281 18.43 -19.68 1.34
N THR A 282 17.34 -20.09 0.70
CA THR A 282 16.07 -19.34 0.73
C THR A 282 15.13 -19.99 1.75
N ILE A 283 14.36 -19.19 2.49
CA ILE A 283 13.42 -19.67 3.52
C ILE A 283 12.09 -18.92 3.32
N ASP A 284 11.09 -19.63 2.80
CA ASP A 284 9.84 -19.03 2.33
C ASP A 284 8.62 -19.87 2.72
N GLY A 285 7.41 -19.36 2.45
CA GLY A 285 6.18 -20.14 2.61
C GLY A 285 6.11 -21.34 1.64
N GLU A 286 5.37 -22.39 1.99
CA GLU A 286 5.29 -23.63 1.21
C GLU A 286 4.90 -23.42 -0.26
N THR A 287 4.01 -22.45 -0.53
CA THR A 287 3.45 -22.16 -1.85
C THR A 287 4.21 -21.09 -2.64
N ALA A 288 5.23 -20.46 -2.05
CA ALA A 288 6.03 -19.41 -2.69
C ALA A 288 6.85 -19.97 -3.86
N LYS A 289 7.01 -19.16 -4.92
CA LYS A 289 7.79 -19.50 -6.14
C LYS A 289 8.79 -18.41 -6.55
N ASP A 290 8.57 -17.21 -6.06
CA ASP A 290 9.29 -15.96 -6.28
C ASP A 290 10.23 -15.67 -5.10
N PHE A 291 11.33 -16.41 -5.01
CA PHE A 291 12.31 -16.26 -3.92
C PHE A 291 13.18 -15.02 -4.16
N ASP A 292 12.86 -13.92 -3.48
CA ASP A 292 13.57 -12.65 -3.58
C ASP A 292 14.91 -12.66 -2.84
N ASP A 293 14.98 -13.34 -1.70
CA ASP A 293 16.10 -13.25 -0.76
C ASP A 293 16.70 -14.61 -0.40
N ALA A 294 18.01 -14.59 -0.16
CA ALA A 294 18.77 -15.69 0.38
C ALA A 294 19.71 -15.20 1.48
N VAL A 295 19.84 -15.98 2.54
CA VAL A 295 20.58 -15.59 3.75
C VAL A 295 21.71 -16.56 4.06
N TYR A 296 22.79 -16.02 4.61
CA TYR A 296 23.91 -16.77 5.17
C TYR A 296 24.49 -16.00 6.34
N CYS A 297 24.82 -16.72 7.42
CA CYS A 297 25.50 -16.14 8.57
C CYS A 297 26.67 -17.01 9.03
N ALA A 298 27.74 -16.34 9.45
CA ALA A 298 28.90 -16.95 10.08
C ALA A 298 29.45 -16.06 11.21
N LYS A 299 30.22 -16.68 12.10
CA LYS A 299 30.96 -15.95 13.12
C LYS A 299 32.13 -15.18 12.48
N ASP A 300 32.35 -13.95 12.91
CA ASP A 300 33.44 -13.09 12.46
C ASP A 300 34.14 -12.46 13.68
N GLY A 301 35.23 -13.11 14.12
CA GLY A 301 35.91 -12.77 15.37
C GLY A 301 34.98 -12.86 16.59
N ARG A 302 34.72 -11.70 17.23
CA ARG A 302 33.76 -11.57 18.35
C ARG A 302 32.34 -11.19 17.90
N GLY A 303 32.15 -10.94 16.61
CA GLY A 303 30.86 -10.60 16.00
C GLY A 303 30.40 -11.66 15.01
N TYR A 304 29.64 -11.20 14.03
CA TYR A 304 28.96 -12.01 13.04
C TYR A 304 29.07 -11.32 11.68
N ARG A 305 29.17 -12.13 10.63
CA ARG A 305 29.00 -11.69 9.25
C ARG A 305 27.65 -12.19 8.77
N LEU A 306 26.79 -11.29 8.34
CA LEU A 306 25.49 -11.59 7.74
C LEU A 306 25.52 -11.19 6.27
N LEU A 307 25.22 -12.13 5.39
CA LEU A 307 25.00 -11.87 3.97
C LEU A 307 23.52 -12.03 3.66
N VAL A 308 22.96 -11.00 3.02
CA VAL A 308 21.62 -10.99 2.44
C VAL A 308 21.79 -10.78 0.95
N ALA A 309 21.55 -11.84 0.16
CA ALA A 309 21.59 -11.81 -1.29
C ALA A 309 20.18 -11.66 -1.83
N ILE A 310 19.94 -10.59 -2.61
CA ILE A 310 18.62 -10.26 -3.16
C ILE A 310 18.64 -10.43 -4.67
N ALA A 311 17.58 -11.01 -5.24
CA ALA A 311 17.38 -11.17 -6.69
C ALA A 311 17.72 -9.89 -7.47
N ASP A 312 18.60 -10.00 -8.47
CA ASP A 312 19.03 -8.83 -9.26
C ASP A 312 18.03 -8.49 -10.38
N VAL A 313 16.82 -8.09 -10.01
CA VAL A 313 15.74 -7.75 -10.95
C VAL A 313 16.12 -6.57 -11.84
N SER A 314 16.86 -5.60 -11.31
CA SER A 314 17.31 -4.41 -12.05
C SER A 314 18.22 -4.73 -13.24
N HIS A 315 18.83 -5.91 -13.28
CA HIS A 315 19.60 -6.38 -14.44
C HIS A 315 18.70 -6.79 -15.61
N TYR A 316 17.54 -7.38 -15.34
CA TYR A 316 16.62 -7.88 -16.35
C TYR A 316 15.53 -6.87 -16.74
N VAL A 317 15.15 -6.00 -15.81
CA VAL A 317 14.16 -4.93 -16.00
C VAL A 317 14.90 -3.60 -16.08
N THR A 318 15.23 -3.16 -17.30
CA THR A 318 16.03 -1.94 -17.52
C THR A 318 15.14 -0.69 -17.55
N PRO A 319 15.65 0.47 -17.10
CA PRO A 319 14.87 1.72 -17.11
C PRO A 319 14.29 2.06 -18.49
N GLY A 320 13.01 2.41 -18.54
CA GLY A 320 12.29 2.79 -19.77
C GLY A 320 11.92 1.62 -20.69
N SER A 321 12.16 0.37 -20.28
CA SER A 321 11.67 -0.82 -20.99
C SER A 321 10.15 -1.01 -20.84
N ALA A 322 9.57 -1.93 -21.61
CA ALA A 322 8.16 -2.28 -21.45
C ALA A 322 7.94 -2.98 -20.10
N LEU A 323 8.88 -3.83 -19.68
CA LEU A 323 8.89 -4.45 -18.35
C LEU A 323 8.94 -3.41 -17.21
N ASP A 324 9.73 -2.36 -17.37
CA ASP A 324 9.84 -1.29 -16.38
C ASP A 324 8.55 -0.47 -16.27
N SER A 325 7.99 -0.12 -17.42
CA SER A 325 6.71 0.59 -17.54
C SER A 325 5.57 -0.18 -16.87
N GLU A 326 5.49 -1.49 -17.12
CA GLU A 326 4.52 -2.39 -16.51
C GLU A 326 4.75 -2.56 -15.00
N GLY A 327 6.01 -2.67 -14.58
CA GLY A 327 6.38 -2.74 -13.16
C GLY A 327 5.96 -1.48 -12.40
N LEU A 328 6.15 -0.29 -13.00
CA LEU A 328 5.68 0.97 -12.44
C LEU A 328 4.14 1.01 -12.42
N GLU A 329 3.46 0.66 -13.52
CA GLU A 329 1.98 0.66 -13.59
C GLU A 329 1.34 -0.23 -12.52
N ARG A 330 1.89 -1.44 -12.31
CA ARG A 330 1.43 -2.39 -11.27
C ARG A 330 1.82 -1.94 -9.87
N GLY A 331 3.03 -1.42 -9.69
CA GLY A 331 3.60 -0.97 -8.40
C GLY A 331 4.04 -2.13 -7.49
N ASN A 332 3.19 -3.14 -7.33
CA ASN A 332 3.45 -4.34 -6.54
C ASN A 332 2.67 -5.57 -7.05
N SER A 333 3.09 -6.76 -6.63
CA SER A 333 2.30 -7.98 -6.82
C SER A 333 1.08 -7.99 -5.87
N VAL A 334 -0.02 -8.62 -6.28
CA VAL A 334 -1.24 -8.79 -5.48
C VAL A 334 -1.43 -10.27 -5.16
N TYR A 335 -1.64 -10.61 -3.89
CA TYR A 335 -1.74 -12.00 -3.42
C TYR A 335 -3.18 -12.29 -2.97
N PHE A 336 -3.98 -12.90 -3.85
CA PHE A 336 -5.29 -13.43 -3.48
C PHE A 336 -5.18 -14.86 -2.93
N PRO A 337 -6.16 -15.30 -2.14
CA PRO A 337 -6.34 -16.73 -1.87
C PRO A 337 -6.37 -17.50 -3.20
N ARG A 338 -5.37 -18.38 -3.43
CA ARG A 338 -5.19 -19.24 -4.63
C ARG A 338 -4.59 -18.60 -5.89
N ARG A 339 -4.50 -17.27 -6.01
CA ARG A 339 -3.96 -16.62 -7.23
C ARG A 339 -3.10 -15.41 -6.92
N VAL A 340 -1.92 -15.38 -7.51
CA VAL A 340 -1.04 -14.20 -7.48
C VAL A 340 -1.19 -13.45 -8.79
N ILE A 341 -1.32 -12.13 -8.71
CA ILE A 341 -1.19 -11.21 -9.84
C ILE A 341 0.20 -10.59 -9.74
N PRO A 342 1.18 -11.11 -10.50
CA PRO A 342 2.56 -10.70 -10.29
C PRO A 342 2.82 -9.32 -10.90
N MET A 343 3.71 -8.55 -10.27
CA MET A 343 4.23 -7.30 -10.82
C MET A 343 4.99 -7.52 -12.13
N LEU A 344 5.72 -8.63 -12.23
CA LEU A 344 6.55 -8.99 -13.38
C LEU A 344 6.13 -10.35 -13.94
N PRO A 345 6.31 -10.60 -15.25
CA PRO A 345 5.99 -11.89 -15.85
C PRO A 345 6.71 -13.07 -15.16
N GLU A 346 6.05 -14.23 -15.07
CA GLU A 346 6.54 -15.42 -14.35
C GLU A 346 7.92 -15.91 -14.80
N LYS A 347 8.26 -15.72 -16.08
CA LYS A 347 9.61 -16.04 -16.60
C LYS A 347 10.72 -15.29 -15.84
N ILE A 348 10.41 -14.11 -15.33
CA ILE A 348 11.29 -13.29 -14.51
C ILE A 348 11.08 -13.63 -13.04
N SER A 349 9.85 -13.48 -12.54
CA SER A 349 9.54 -13.57 -11.10
C SER A 349 9.77 -14.97 -10.54
N ASN A 350 9.31 -16.04 -11.20
CA ASN A 350 9.47 -17.43 -10.75
C ASN A 350 10.73 -18.10 -11.34
N GLY A 351 11.30 -17.51 -12.40
CA GLY A 351 12.39 -18.08 -13.18
C GLY A 351 13.75 -17.44 -12.91
N LEU A 352 14.10 -16.46 -13.74
CA LEU A 352 15.43 -15.84 -13.79
C LEU A 352 15.82 -15.07 -12.53
N CYS A 353 14.87 -14.36 -11.91
CA CYS A 353 15.13 -13.56 -10.72
C CYS A 353 14.95 -14.36 -9.44
N SER A 354 13.97 -15.28 -9.38
CA SER A 354 13.81 -16.17 -8.22
C SER A 354 15.09 -16.94 -7.96
N LEU A 355 15.58 -16.85 -6.71
CA LEU A 355 16.80 -17.47 -6.19
C LEU A 355 16.66 -18.98 -6.00
N ASN A 356 16.18 -19.65 -7.05
CA ASN A 356 15.87 -21.06 -7.12
C ASN A 356 17.04 -21.93 -6.64
N PRO A 357 16.75 -23.06 -5.97
CA PRO A 357 17.78 -23.95 -5.45
C PRO A 357 18.59 -24.58 -6.57
N GLN A 358 19.87 -24.76 -6.30
CA GLN A 358 20.82 -25.53 -7.12
C GLN A 358 21.03 -25.01 -8.54
N VAL A 359 20.82 -23.72 -8.77
CA VAL A 359 21.05 -23.04 -10.05
C VAL A 359 21.72 -21.69 -9.83
N GLU A 360 22.55 -21.27 -10.79
CA GLU A 360 23.20 -19.96 -10.73
C GLU A 360 22.17 -18.83 -10.85
N ARG A 361 22.28 -17.82 -9.99
CA ARG A 361 21.42 -16.64 -9.98
C ARG A 361 22.21 -15.36 -9.76
N LEU A 362 21.77 -14.30 -10.43
CA LEU A 362 22.34 -12.97 -10.23
C LEU A 362 21.67 -12.33 -9.02
N CYS A 363 22.47 -11.74 -8.14
CA CYS A 363 21.97 -11.07 -6.95
C CYS A 363 22.68 -9.74 -6.72
N MET A 364 22.00 -8.85 -5.99
CA MET A 364 22.58 -7.71 -5.30
C MET A 364 22.73 -8.08 -3.82
N VAL A 365 23.93 -7.97 -3.29
CA VAL A 365 24.25 -8.45 -1.94
C VAL A 365 24.43 -7.28 -0.99
N CYS A 366 23.85 -7.41 0.20
CA CYS A 366 24.21 -6.64 1.39
C CYS A 366 25.05 -7.55 2.32
N ASP A 367 26.31 -7.21 2.51
CA ASP A 367 27.27 -7.97 3.32
C ASP A 367 27.67 -7.15 4.54
N MET A 368 27.24 -7.59 5.72
CA MET A 368 27.24 -6.84 6.96
C MET A 368 28.15 -7.49 8.01
N SER A 369 28.94 -6.68 8.69
CA SER A 369 29.67 -7.04 9.91
C SER A 369 28.91 -6.51 11.12
N ILE A 370 28.47 -7.39 11.99
CA ILE A 370 27.60 -7.12 13.14
C ILE A 370 28.34 -7.51 14.42
N ASN A 371 28.40 -6.62 15.41
CA ASN A 371 29.06 -6.95 16.67
C ASN A 371 28.18 -7.84 17.59
N ALA A 372 28.74 -8.26 18.73
CA ALA A 372 28.02 -9.05 19.74
C ALA A 372 26.77 -8.39 20.34
N THR A 373 26.57 -7.08 20.15
CA THR A 373 25.38 -6.36 20.63
C THR A 373 24.31 -6.16 19.56
N GLY A 374 24.51 -6.70 18.35
CA GLY A 374 23.60 -6.53 17.22
C GLY A 374 23.74 -5.20 16.48
N ALA A 375 24.79 -4.42 16.76
CA ALA A 375 25.07 -3.18 16.04
C ALA A 375 25.88 -3.47 14.78
N ILE A 376 25.42 -2.96 13.64
CA ILE A 376 26.11 -3.05 12.35
C ILE A 376 27.34 -2.13 12.40
N LYS A 377 28.53 -2.69 12.20
CA LYS A 377 29.82 -1.97 12.26
C LYS A 377 30.30 -1.52 10.89
N ALA A 378 30.07 -2.36 9.89
CA ALA A 378 30.39 -2.07 8.50
C ALA A 378 29.44 -2.87 7.62
N TYR A 379 29.21 -2.35 6.43
CA TYR A 379 28.48 -3.06 5.39
C TYR A 379 29.03 -2.68 4.01
N ARG A 380 28.85 -3.57 3.04
CA ARG A 380 29.14 -3.30 1.63
C ARG A 380 28.01 -3.83 0.74
N PHE A 381 27.73 -3.10 -0.34
CA PHE A 381 26.84 -3.54 -1.40
C PHE A 381 27.65 -3.94 -2.63
N TYR A 382 27.31 -5.07 -3.26
CA TYR A 382 27.94 -5.50 -4.51
C TYR A 382 27.05 -6.46 -5.31
N PRO A 383 27.10 -6.41 -6.64
CA PRO A 383 26.50 -7.43 -7.49
C PRO A 383 27.30 -8.73 -7.46
N ALA A 384 26.61 -9.87 -7.39
CA ALA A 384 27.22 -11.19 -7.28
C ALA A 384 26.50 -12.25 -8.13
N VAL A 385 27.16 -13.40 -8.29
CA VAL A 385 26.56 -14.65 -8.77
C VAL A 385 26.52 -15.63 -7.59
N MET A 386 25.33 -16.12 -7.28
CA MET A 386 25.10 -17.04 -6.16
C MET A 386 24.55 -18.39 -6.62
N TYR A 387 24.56 -19.35 -5.70
CA TYR A 387 23.99 -20.67 -5.85
C TYR A 387 23.27 -21.03 -4.55
N SER A 388 21.93 -21.06 -4.58
CA SER A 388 21.15 -21.44 -3.39
C SER A 388 21.34 -22.94 -3.13
N HIS A 389 21.82 -23.29 -1.94
CA HIS A 389 22.14 -24.68 -1.57
C HIS A 389 20.90 -25.46 -1.15
N ALA A 390 19.84 -24.76 -0.72
CA ALA A 390 18.53 -25.34 -0.45
C ALA A 390 17.44 -24.28 -0.53
N ARG A 391 16.25 -24.73 -0.98
CA ARG A 391 14.99 -24.04 -0.74
C ARG A 391 14.36 -24.68 0.49
N LEU A 392 14.27 -23.92 1.56
CA LEU A 392 13.66 -24.33 2.83
C LEU A 392 12.31 -23.64 3.01
N THR A 393 11.48 -24.19 3.90
CA THR A 393 10.28 -23.49 4.37
C THR A 393 10.43 -23.06 5.81
N TYR A 394 9.66 -22.05 6.24
CA TYR A 394 9.64 -21.63 7.64
C TYR A 394 9.36 -22.81 8.58
N ASN A 395 8.41 -23.69 8.21
CA ASN A 395 8.08 -24.86 9.02
C ASN A 395 9.22 -25.89 9.07
N LYS A 396 9.93 -26.14 7.96
CA LYS A 396 11.11 -27.02 7.96
C LYS A 396 12.22 -26.47 8.86
N VAL A 397 12.49 -25.17 8.80
CA VAL A 397 13.52 -24.53 9.64
C VAL A 397 13.10 -24.57 11.10
N ALA A 398 11.84 -24.29 11.41
CA ALA A 398 11.32 -24.38 12.76
C ALA A 398 11.42 -25.82 13.32
N ALA A 399 11.06 -26.83 12.52
CA ALA A 399 11.18 -28.24 12.90
C ALA A 399 12.63 -28.68 13.15
N MET A 400 13.60 -28.13 12.42
CA MET A 400 15.03 -28.40 12.63
C MET A 400 15.61 -27.66 13.84
N LEU A 401 15.24 -26.40 14.06
CA LEU A 401 15.89 -25.55 15.08
C LEU A 401 15.19 -25.58 16.44
N TYR A 402 13.86 -25.64 16.45
CA TYR A 402 13.05 -25.45 17.66
C TYR A 402 12.27 -26.72 18.06
N GLY A 403 11.92 -27.56 17.09
CA GLY A 403 11.20 -28.81 17.32
C GLY A 403 9.68 -28.65 17.42
N ASP A 404 9.01 -29.73 17.81
CA ASP A 404 7.56 -29.78 18.08
C ASP A 404 7.19 -29.19 19.45
N ALA A 405 5.92 -29.33 19.85
CA ALA A 405 5.43 -28.84 21.15
C ALA A 405 6.15 -29.48 22.36
N GLU A 406 6.74 -30.67 22.18
CA GLU A 406 7.56 -31.35 23.18
C GLU A 406 9.06 -31.06 23.04
N GLY A 407 9.45 -30.16 22.13
CA GLY A 407 10.83 -29.76 21.88
C GLY A 407 11.65 -30.80 21.08
N ARG A 408 11.00 -31.78 20.46
CA ARG A 408 11.67 -32.80 19.65
C ARG A 408 11.91 -32.25 18.25
N LYS A 409 13.18 -32.21 17.84
CA LYS A 409 13.59 -31.78 16.51
C LYS A 409 13.37 -32.91 15.50
N ASP A 410 13.09 -32.54 14.25
CA ASP A 410 12.92 -33.51 13.17
C ASP A 410 14.28 -34.10 12.73
N GLU A 411 14.59 -35.31 13.21
CA GLU A 411 15.86 -36.00 12.92
C GLU A 411 16.06 -36.29 11.43
N ALA A 412 14.97 -36.53 10.68
CA ALA A 412 15.05 -36.80 9.25
C ALA A 412 15.45 -35.54 8.48
N LEU A 413 14.84 -34.39 8.80
CA LEU A 413 15.23 -33.10 8.21
C LEU A 413 16.65 -32.67 8.62
N LEU A 414 17.04 -32.91 9.87
CA LEU A 414 18.40 -32.65 10.33
C LEU A 414 19.44 -33.48 9.57
N ALA A 415 19.15 -34.76 9.29
CA ALA A 415 20.01 -35.60 8.49
C ALA A 415 20.04 -35.17 7.00
N GLU A 416 18.88 -34.83 6.42
CA GLU A 416 18.75 -34.35 5.04
C GLU A 416 19.56 -33.07 4.80
N HIS A 417 19.52 -32.14 5.75
CA HIS A 417 20.13 -30.81 5.63
C HIS A 417 21.40 -30.63 6.49
N ALA A 418 22.03 -31.72 6.94
CA ALA A 418 23.13 -31.69 7.91
C ALA A 418 24.25 -30.65 7.63
N PRO A 419 24.70 -30.42 6.36
CA PRO A 419 25.71 -29.40 6.08
C PRO A 419 25.23 -27.95 6.31
N LEU A 420 23.92 -27.70 6.27
CA LEU A 420 23.33 -26.38 6.40
C LEU A 420 22.92 -26.05 7.84
N VAL A 421 22.66 -27.07 8.68
CA VAL A 421 22.21 -26.90 10.06
C VAL A 421 23.09 -25.93 10.87
N PRO A 422 24.44 -26.01 10.85
CA PRO A 422 25.27 -25.07 11.62
C PRO A 422 25.08 -23.60 11.19
N HIS A 423 24.75 -23.35 9.93
CA HIS A 423 24.49 -22.00 9.41
C HIS A 423 23.09 -21.51 9.82
N LEU A 424 22.10 -22.40 9.86
CA LEU A 424 20.76 -22.11 10.37
C LEU A 424 20.79 -21.79 11.88
N GLU A 425 21.57 -22.55 12.66
CA GLU A 425 21.79 -22.26 14.08
C GLU A 425 22.49 -20.91 14.28
N MET A 426 23.46 -20.58 13.42
CA MET A 426 24.12 -19.28 13.48
C MET A 426 23.16 -18.12 13.16
N LEU A 427 22.22 -18.32 12.22
CA LEU A 427 21.15 -17.35 11.95
C LEU A 427 20.24 -17.15 13.16
N ASP A 428 19.84 -18.21 13.88
CA ASP A 428 19.07 -18.09 15.13
C ASP A 428 19.86 -17.34 16.20
N VAL A 429 21.15 -17.66 16.40
CA VAL A 429 22.00 -16.95 17.36
C VAL A 429 22.04 -15.44 17.07
N LEU A 430 22.25 -15.07 15.80
CA LEU A 430 22.23 -13.66 15.40
C LEU A 430 20.84 -13.04 15.58
N PHE A 431 19.77 -13.74 15.21
CA PHE A 431 18.38 -13.30 15.40
C PHE A 431 18.09 -12.97 16.87
N ARG A 432 18.47 -13.82 17.83
CA ARG A 432 18.27 -13.53 19.26
C ARG A 432 18.99 -12.26 19.71
N ILE A 433 20.15 -11.96 19.11
CA ILE A 433 20.92 -10.74 19.39
C ILE A 433 20.23 -9.51 18.78
N LEU A 434 19.78 -9.61 17.52
CA LEU A 434 19.06 -8.53 16.83
C LEU A 434 17.73 -8.22 17.52
N LEU A 435 17.01 -9.24 18.00
CA LEU A 435 15.77 -9.08 18.75
C LEU A 435 15.99 -8.28 20.05
N LYS A 436 17.07 -8.58 20.79
CA LYS A 436 17.47 -7.79 21.97
C LYS A 436 17.82 -6.34 21.60
N ALA A 437 18.51 -6.14 20.48
CA ALA A 437 18.83 -4.80 19.99
C ALA A 437 17.57 -4.01 19.57
N ARG A 438 16.59 -4.68 18.94
CA ARG A 438 15.28 -4.12 18.57
C ARG A 438 14.47 -3.71 19.78
N ALA A 439 14.40 -4.57 20.80
CA ALA A 439 13.75 -4.25 22.07
C ALA A 439 14.40 -3.03 22.75
N LYS A 440 15.74 -2.96 22.79
CA LYS A 440 16.48 -1.81 23.34
C LYS A 440 16.23 -0.51 22.56
N ARG A 441 16.04 -0.60 21.25
CA ARG A 441 15.70 0.55 20.38
C ARG A 441 14.27 1.06 20.64
N GLY A 442 13.40 0.23 21.21
CA GLY A 442 12.01 0.58 21.51
C GLY A 442 11.08 0.48 20.30
N ALA A 443 11.38 -0.45 19.38
CA ALA A 443 10.45 -0.78 18.31
C ALA A 443 9.15 -1.35 18.89
N ILE A 444 8.04 -1.02 18.26
CA ILE A 444 6.72 -1.44 18.71
C ILE A 444 6.39 -2.76 18.00
N GLU A 445 5.94 -3.74 18.76
CA GLU A 445 5.43 -5.02 18.24
C GLU A 445 4.02 -5.20 18.77
N PHE A 446 3.05 -5.27 17.85
CA PHE A 446 1.69 -5.67 18.14
C PHE A 446 1.49 -7.09 17.64
N GLU A 447 0.77 -7.90 18.41
CA GLU A 447 0.37 -9.23 17.97
C GLU A 447 -0.91 -9.10 17.16
N THR A 448 -0.86 -9.54 15.91
CA THR A 448 -2.03 -9.67 15.03
C THR A 448 -2.14 -11.12 14.60
N VAL A 449 -3.35 -11.66 14.61
CA VAL A 449 -3.62 -13.01 14.10
C VAL A 449 -4.07 -12.88 12.65
N GLU A 450 -3.21 -13.30 11.73
CA GLU A 450 -3.57 -13.45 10.32
C GLU A 450 -4.25 -14.81 10.10
N THR A 451 -5.12 -14.90 9.11
CA THR A 451 -5.84 -16.15 8.80
C THR A 451 -5.52 -16.69 7.42
N LYS A 452 -5.42 -18.01 7.34
CA LYS A 452 -5.22 -18.76 6.10
C LYS A 452 -6.44 -19.63 5.82
N MET A 453 -6.93 -19.56 4.58
CA MET A 453 -7.98 -20.44 4.09
C MET A 453 -7.37 -21.74 3.54
N VAL A 454 -7.83 -22.87 4.07
CA VAL A 454 -7.50 -24.21 3.56
C VAL A 454 -8.63 -24.65 2.64
N PHE A 455 -8.28 -25.03 1.42
CA PHE A 455 -9.23 -25.46 0.39
C PHE A 455 -9.19 -26.97 0.19
N ASP A 456 -10.34 -27.57 -0.08
CA ASP A 456 -10.47 -28.98 -0.48
C ASP A 456 -10.09 -29.20 -1.96
N ALA A 457 -10.22 -30.44 -2.44
CA ALA A 457 -9.89 -30.81 -3.82
C ALA A 457 -10.85 -30.17 -4.84
N GLU A 458 -12.09 -29.89 -4.42
CA GLU A 458 -13.13 -29.24 -5.19
C GLU A 458 -12.96 -27.71 -5.22
N GLY A 459 -12.04 -27.15 -4.41
CA GLY A 459 -11.74 -25.72 -4.36
C GLY A 459 -12.62 -24.92 -3.41
N LYS A 460 -13.42 -25.58 -2.56
CA LYS A 460 -14.19 -24.94 -1.48
C LYS A 460 -13.34 -24.78 -0.24
N ILE A 461 -13.71 -23.82 0.61
CA ILE A 461 -13.03 -23.61 1.89
C ILE A 461 -13.41 -24.76 2.82
N GLU A 462 -12.44 -25.61 3.15
CA GLU A 462 -12.58 -26.68 4.13
C GLU A 462 -12.57 -26.11 5.55
N ARG A 463 -11.63 -25.21 5.82
CA ARG A 463 -11.49 -24.50 7.11
C ARG A 463 -10.70 -23.21 6.98
N ILE A 464 -10.91 -22.30 7.92
CA ILE A 464 -10.12 -21.09 8.13
C ILE A 464 -9.27 -21.33 9.38
N VAL A 465 -7.96 -21.15 9.28
CA VAL A 465 -7.03 -21.40 10.40
C VAL A 465 -6.15 -20.17 10.66
N PRO A 466 -5.75 -19.91 11.91
CA PRO A 466 -4.78 -18.87 12.19
C PRO A 466 -3.42 -19.24 11.58
N GLU A 467 -2.75 -18.27 10.96
CA GLU A 467 -1.39 -18.43 10.46
C GLU A 467 -0.39 -18.23 11.60
N ALA A 468 0.26 -19.32 12.01
CA ALA A 468 1.21 -19.29 13.12
C ALA A 468 2.56 -18.71 12.68
N ARG A 469 2.85 -17.48 13.12
CA ARG A 469 4.18 -16.86 12.98
C ARG A 469 5.16 -17.50 13.97
N ASN A 470 6.00 -18.42 13.49
CA ASN A 470 7.07 -19.04 14.27
C ASN A 470 8.41 -18.25 14.19
N ASP A 471 9.40 -18.63 14.99
CA ASP A 471 10.70 -17.94 15.04
C ASP A 471 11.49 -17.99 13.72
N ALA A 472 11.23 -18.94 12.81
CA ALA A 472 11.89 -18.95 11.50
C ALA A 472 11.45 -17.76 10.61
N HIS A 473 10.19 -17.33 10.72
CA HIS A 473 9.72 -16.10 10.06
C HIS A 473 10.47 -14.88 10.60
N ARG A 474 10.67 -14.83 11.92
CA ARG A 474 11.32 -13.71 12.61
C ARG A 474 12.82 -13.63 12.32
N VAL A 475 13.48 -14.77 12.13
CA VAL A 475 14.89 -14.84 11.67
C VAL A 475 15.04 -14.11 10.33
N ILE A 476 14.20 -14.44 9.34
CA ILE A 476 14.24 -13.78 8.03
C ILE A 476 13.89 -12.30 8.15
N GLU A 477 12.84 -11.96 8.91
CA GLU A 477 12.45 -10.56 9.13
C GLU A 477 13.61 -9.71 9.66
N GLU A 478 14.31 -10.13 10.71
CA GLU A 478 15.42 -9.38 11.28
C GLU A 478 16.62 -9.27 10.31
N CYS A 479 16.87 -10.30 9.48
CA CYS A 479 17.87 -10.22 8.43
C CYS A 479 17.50 -9.17 7.37
N MET A 480 16.24 -9.15 6.93
CA MET A 480 15.76 -8.19 5.94
C MET A 480 15.73 -6.76 6.50
N LEU A 481 15.31 -6.58 7.75
CA LEU A 481 15.37 -5.29 8.44
C LEU A 481 16.80 -4.73 8.47
N ALA A 482 17.80 -5.57 8.80
CA ALA A 482 19.20 -5.15 8.80
C ALA A 482 19.66 -4.69 7.41
N ALA A 483 19.36 -5.45 6.35
CA ALA A 483 19.73 -5.09 4.98
C ALA A 483 19.03 -3.81 4.48
N ASN A 484 17.74 -3.65 4.80
CA ASN A 484 16.94 -2.47 4.46
C ASN A 484 17.48 -1.19 5.12
N VAL A 485 17.92 -1.28 6.40
CA VAL A 485 18.57 -0.16 7.10
C VAL A 485 19.91 0.18 6.44
N CYS A 486 20.74 -0.81 6.13
CA CYS A 486 22.00 -0.57 5.41
C CYS A 486 21.78 0.09 4.04
N ALA A 487 20.74 -0.29 3.30
CA ALA A 487 20.41 0.31 2.00
C ALA A 487 20.03 1.78 2.17
N SER A 488 19.21 2.09 3.18
CA SER A 488 18.82 3.45 3.53
C SER A 488 20.04 4.31 3.89
N GLU A 489 20.88 3.84 4.83
CA GLU A 489 22.11 4.53 5.24
C GLU A 489 23.08 4.74 4.06
N PHE A 490 23.22 3.73 3.18
CA PHE A 490 24.07 3.81 2.00
C PHE A 490 23.66 4.94 1.06
N LEU A 491 22.37 5.04 0.74
CA LEU A 491 21.84 6.05 -0.17
C LEU A 491 21.89 7.45 0.45
N GLN A 492 21.62 7.57 1.75
CA GLN A 492 21.77 8.83 2.49
C GLN A 492 23.22 9.33 2.50
N LYS A 493 24.17 8.45 2.82
CA LYS A 493 25.60 8.78 2.83
C LYS A 493 26.08 9.33 1.48
N HIS A 494 25.54 8.82 0.38
CA HIS A 494 25.87 9.26 -0.98
C HIS A 494 24.97 10.38 -1.51
N LYS A 495 24.04 10.90 -0.68
CA LYS A 495 23.07 11.95 -1.07
C LYS A 495 22.35 11.60 -2.37
N HIS A 496 21.93 10.34 -2.48
CA HIS A 496 21.20 9.82 -3.62
C HIS A 496 19.69 9.90 -3.35
N PRO A 497 18.88 10.51 -4.23
CA PRO A 497 17.43 10.46 -4.12
C PRO A 497 16.92 9.02 -4.20
N ALA A 498 16.03 8.62 -3.31
CA ALA A 498 15.44 7.29 -3.28
C ALA A 498 14.12 7.34 -2.52
N LEU A 499 13.30 6.30 -2.65
CA LEU A 499 12.09 6.17 -1.84
C LEU A 499 12.45 5.56 -0.48
N TYR A 500 12.09 6.27 0.59
CA TYR A 500 12.08 5.74 1.95
C TYR A 500 10.71 5.15 2.25
N ARG A 501 10.69 4.12 3.09
CA ARG A 501 9.47 3.60 3.68
C ARG A 501 9.28 4.31 5.01
N VAL A 502 8.47 5.36 4.98
CA VAL A 502 8.26 6.24 6.13
C VAL A 502 7.02 5.84 6.90
N HIS A 503 7.07 6.02 8.21
CA HIS A 503 5.93 5.84 9.10
C HIS A 503 5.98 7.00 10.10
N GLU A 504 5.08 7.96 9.92
CA GLU A 504 5.02 9.15 10.75
C GLU A 504 4.52 8.84 12.18
N SER A 505 4.79 9.78 13.09
CA SER A 505 4.20 9.70 14.43
C SER A 505 2.67 9.92 14.35
N PRO A 506 1.91 9.39 15.31
CA PRO A 506 0.49 9.73 15.47
C PRO A 506 0.28 11.25 15.47
N THR A 507 -0.84 11.71 14.88
CA THR A 507 -1.20 13.14 14.90
C THR A 507 -1.55 13.60 16.30
N VAL A 508 -1.46 14.91 16.57
CA VAL A 508 -1.78 15.50 17.89
C VAL A 508 -3.17 15.07 18.37
N GLU A 509 -4.19 15.14 17.50
CA GLU A 509 -5.56 14.71 17.84
C GLU A 509 -5.63 13.22 18.21
N LYS A 510 -4.96 12.33 17.46
CA LYS A 510 -4.93 10.90 17.75
C LYS A 510 -4.20 10.61 19.07
N LEU A 511 -3.15 11.38 19.39
CA LEU A 511 -2.41 11.26 20.65
C LEU A 511 -3.24 11.70 21.86
N GLU A 512 -3.99 12.80 21.74
CA GLU A 512 -4.88 13.29 22.79
C GLU A 512 -5.97 12.26 23.09
N LYS A 513 -6.67 11.78 22.06
CA LYS A 513 -7.67 10.70 22.19
C LYS A 513 -7.08 9.43 22.81
N LEU A 514 -5.89 9.02 22.39
CA LEU A 514 -5.21 7.86 22.98
C LEU A 514 -4.88 8.07 24.46
N ARG A 515 -4.45 9.27 24.86
CA ARG A 515 -4.14 9.59 26.26
C ARG A 515 -5.37 9.57 27.14
N GLU A 516 -6.46 10.17 26.67
CA GLU A 516 -7.74 10.16 27.37
C GLU A 516 -8.21 8.72 27.57
N PHE A 517 -8.15 7.90 26.52
CA PHE A 517 -8.47 6.48 26.59
C PHE A 517 -7.58 5.73 27.61
N LEU A 518 -6.25 5.84 27.50
CA LEU A 518 -5.32 5.17 28.41
C LEU A 518 -5.52 5.59 29.87
N ALA A 519 -5.83 6.86 30.11
CA ALA A 519 -6.05 7.39 31.46
C ALA A 519 -7.24 6.72 32.16
N GLU A 520 -8.29 6.32 31.43
CA GLU A 520 -9.41 5.56 32.00
C GLU A 520 -8.99 4.19 32.53
N PHE A 521 -7.95 3.59 31.95
CA PHE A 521 -7.37 2.32 32.40
C PHE A 521 -6.26 2.49 33.45
N GLY A 522 -6.05 3.72 33.93
CA GLY A 522 -4.96 4.06 34.85
C GLY A 522 -3.57 3.99 34.20
N LEU A 523 -3.51 4.05 32.88
CA LEU A 523 -2.27 4.03 32.10
C LEU A 523 -1.93 5.45 31.62
N GLY A 524 -0.63 5.74 31.55
CA GLY A 524 -0.12 7.00 31.02
C GLY A 524 0.84 6.74 29.87
N LEU A 525 0.68 7.48 28.78
CA LEU A 525 1.67 7.54 27.70
C LEU A 525 2.71 8.62 28.02
N GLY A 526 3.95 8.19 28.23
CA GLY A 526 5.08 9.10 28.50
C GLY A 526 5.50 9.92 27.28
N GLY A 527 6.63 10.62 27.37
CA GLY A 527 7.25 11.30 26.22
C GLY A 527 6.79 12.72 25.93
N GLY A 528 5.97 13.34 26.79
CA GLY A 528 5.53 14.73 26.62
C GLY A 528 4.72 14.93 25.34
N GLU A 529 4.72 16.11 24.72
CA GLU A 529 3.91 16.38 23.51
C GLU A 529 4.28 15.51 22.29
N SER A 530 5.52 14.99 22.22
CA SER A 530 6.02 14.17 21.11
C SER A 530 6.56 12.82 21.61
N PRO A 531 5.69 11.86 21.96
CA PRO A 531 6.11 10.54 22.43
C PRO A 531 6.90 9.78 21.37
N ARG A 532 7.93 9.04 21.79
CA ARG A 532 8.70 8.17 20.88
C ARG A 532 8.11 6.76 20.87
N ALA A 533 8.52 5.96 19.88
CA ALA A 533 8.15 4.55 19.80
C ALA A 533 8.44 3.77 21.09
N ALA A 534 9.57 4.07 21.74
CA ALA A 534 9.93 3.48 23.02
C ALA A 534 8.93 3.77 24.15
N ASP A 535 8.20 4.90 24.10
CA ASP A 535 7.18 5.22 25.10
C ASP A 535 5.91 4.39 24.89
N PHE A 536 5.55 4.11 23.62
CA PHE A 536 4.50 3.15 23.29
C PHE A 536 4.90 1.72 23.70
N ALA A 537 6.13 1.30 23.39
CA ALA A 537 6.64 -0.02 23.76
C ALA A 537 6.57 -0.26 25.29
N LYS A 538 6.91 0.74 26.11
CA LYS A 538 6.74 0.66 27.59
C LYS A 538 5.29 0.45 28.02
N VAL A 539 4.32 1.02 27.30
CA VAL A 539 2.90 0.79 27.58
C VAL A 539 2.54 -0.64 27.17
N VAL A 540 2.93 -1.09 25.98
CA VAL A 540 2.72 -2.47 25.51
C VAL A 540 3.27 -3.49 26.52
N ASP A 541 4.49 -3.28 27.02
CA ASP A 541 5.11 -4.16 28.03
C ASP A 541 4.32 -4.21 29.34
N LYS A 542 3.73 -3.09 29.78
CA LYS A 542 2.92 -3.02 31.01
C LYS A 542 1.57 -3.72 30.89
N ILE A 543 1.04 -3.85 29.68
CA ILE A 543 -0.31 -4.40 29.46
C ILE A 543 -0.33 -5.89 29.11
N LYS A 544 0.83 -6.52 28.87
CA LYS A 544 0.94 -7.93 28.40
C LYS A 544 0.12 -8.93 29.19
N GLU A 545 0.08 -8.79 30.52
CA GLU A 545 -0.62 -9.73 31.41
C GLU A 545 -2.03 -9.27 31.80
N ARG A 546 -2.52 -8.16 31.22
CA ARG A 546 -3.84 -7.61 31.57
C ARG A 546 -4.96 -8.29 30.78
N PRO A 547 -6.16 -8.45 31.37
CA PRO A 547 -7.31 -9.01 30.66
C PRO A 547 -7.82 -8.11 29.51
N ASP A 548 -7.52 -6.81 29.56
CA ASP A 548 -7.90 -5.81 28.56
C ASP A 548 -6.77 -5.50 27.55
N VAL A 549 -5.76 -6.37 27.46
CA VAL A 549 -4.59 -6.19 26.57
C VAL A 549 -4.99 -6.00 25.10
N GLN A 550 -5.92 -6.81 24.58
CA GLN A 550 -6.36 -6.75 23.18
C GLN A 550 -7.04 -5.40 22.87
N LEU A 551 -7.85 -4.90 23.79
CA LEU A 551 -8.51 -3.60 23.67
C LEU A 551 -7.48 -2.48 23.56
N ILE A 552 -6.56 -2.43 24.53
CA ILE A 552 -5.57 -1.35 24.60
C ILE A 552 -4.63 -1.42 23.40
N GLN A 553 -4.16 -2.60 23.00
CA GLN A 553 -3.33 -2.78 21.80
C GLN A 553 -4.06 -2.34 20.53
N THR A 554 -5.35 -2.67 20.38
CA THR A 554 -6.14 -2.28 19.21
C THR A 554 -6.29 -0.75 19.11
N VAL A 555 -6.60 -0.07 20.22
CA VAL A 555 -6.71 1.40 20.23
C VAL A 555 -5.34 2.05 19.98
N MET A 556 -4.27 1.51 20.55
CA MET A 556 -2.90 1.96 20.26
C MET A 556 -2.54 1.81 18.78
N LEU A 557 -2.83 0.66 18.16
CA LEU A 557 -2.58 0.43 16.74
C LEU A 557 -3.39 1.40 15.86
N ARG A 558 -4.67 1.62 16.18
CA ARG A 558 -5.55 2.57 15.45
C ARG A 558 -5.11 4.03 15.57
N SER A 559 -4.37 4.38 16.63
CA SER A 559 -3.78 5.71 16.79
C SER A 559 -2.61 5.99 15.84
N MET A 560 -2.01 4.95 15.24
CA MET A 560 -0.85 5.10 14.35
C MET A 560 -1.22 5.63 12.96
N GLN A 561 -0.20 6.10 12.24
CA GLN A 561 -0.33 6.44 10.83
C GLN A 561 -0.05 5.21 9.97
N GLN A 562 -0.54 5.23 8.72
CA GLN A 562 -0.13 4.23 7.74
C GLN A 562 1.28 4.55 7.25
N ALA A 563 2.08 3.51 7.00
CA ALA A 563 3.38 3.69 6.37
C ALA A 563 3.21 3.94 4.86
N VAL A 564 4.05 4.80 4.28
CA VAL A 564 4.00 5.20 2.86
C VAL A 564 5.39 5.26 2.25
N TYR A 565 5.47 5.29 0.92
CA TYR A 565 6.71 5.57 0.20
C TYR A 565 6.85 7.08 -0.05
N SER A 566 7.96 7.67 0.38
CA SER A 566 8.26 9.08 0.15
C SER A 566 9.75 9.29 -0.12
N PRO A 567 10.15 10.23 -1.01
CA PRO A 567 11.55 10.63 -1.13
C PRO A 567 12.08 11.41 0.08
N GLU A 568 11.20 11.96 0.90
CA GLU A 568 11.57 12.64 2.14
C GLU A 568 11.69 11.62 3.27
N ASN A 569 12.85 11.59 3.94
CA ASN A 569 13.03 10.71 5.09
C ASN A 569 12.57 11.38 6.38
N VAL A 570 11.41 10.98 6.87
CA VAL A 570 10.87 11.36 8.20
C VAL A 570 11.02 10.26 9.25
N GLY A 571 11.72 9.17 8.91
CA GLY A 571 11.91 8.00 9.77
C GLY A 571 10.74 7.02 9.75
N HIS A 572 10.87 5.96 10.54
CA HIS A 572 9.86 4.90 10.65
C HIS A 572 9.50 4.65 12.12
N PHE A 573 8.42 5.30 12.57
CA PHE A 573 7.97 5.30 13.96
C PHE A 573 7.82 3.89 14.54
N GLY A 574 7.02 3.02 13.92
CA GLY A 574 6.75 1.67 14.45
C GLY A 574 8.00 0.79 14.63
N LEU A 575 9.01 0.93 13.76
CA LEU A 575 10.26 0.16 13.81
C LEU A 575 11.38 0.87 14.63
N ALA A 576 11.11 2.10 15.05
CA ALA A 576 12.05 2.98 15.73
C ALA A 576 13.36 3.18 14.96
N TYR A 577 13.29 3.34 13.63
CA TYR A 577 14.44 3.68 12.79
C TYR A 577 14.40 5.13 12.33
N ASP A 578 15.54 5.81 12.34
CA ASP A 578 15.67 7.18 11.81
C ASP A 578 15.56 7.22 10.28
N ALA A 579 15.89 6.11 9.61
CA ALA A 579 15.80 5.96 8.17
C ALA A 579 15.59 4.49 7.79
N TYR A 580 14.66 4.24 6.87
CA TYR A 580 14.33 2.89 6.44
C TYR A 580 13.85 2.90 4.98
N THR A 581 14.32 1.95 4.17
CA THR A 581 13.87 1.77 2.78
C THR A 581 13.67 0.28 2.49
N HIS A 582 12.74 -0.06 1.61
CA HIS A 582 12.58 -1.44 1.15
C HIS A 582 13.59 -1.73 0.02
N PHE A 583 14.42 -2.75 0.23
CA PHE A 583 15.46 -3.21 -0.70
C PHE A 583 15.30 -4.70 -1.07
N THR A 584 14.61 -5.46 -0.22
CA THR A 584 14.69 -6.91 -0.11
C THR A 584 13.64 -7.68 -0.91
N SER A 585 12.77 -7.02 -1.68
CA SER A 585 11.76 -7.72 -2.50
C SER A 585 11.48 -7.07 -3.87
N PRO A 586 12.52 -6.87 -4.72
CA PRO A 586 12.38 -6.22 -6.02
C PRO A 586 11.57 -7.03 -7.07
N ILE A 587 11.30 -8.33 -6.85
CA ILE A 587 10.45 -9.11 -7.76
C ILE A 587 8.99 -8.65 -7.67
N ARG A 588 8.56 -8.23 -6.46
CA ARG A 588 7.15 -7.96 -6.13
C ARG A 588 6.87 -6.53 -5.66
N ARG A 589 7.89 -5.67 -5.56
CA ARG A 589 7.75 -4.25 -5.20
C ARG A 589 8.62 -3.38 -6.09
N TYR A 590 7.99 -2.43 -6.78
CA TYR A 590 8.69 -1.48 -7.65
C TYR A 590 9.62 -0.52 -6.89
N PRO A 591 9.31 -0.05 -5.65
CA PRO A 591 10.25 0.74 -4.85
C PRO A 591 11.61 0.05 -4.64
N ASP A 592 11.62 -1.24 -4.31
CA ASP A 592 12.83 -2.04 -4.14
C ASP A 592 13.65 -2.11 -5.44
N LEU A 593 12.99 -2.25 -6.59
CA LEU A 593 13.65 -2.22 -7.91
C LEU A 593 14.37 -0.88 -8.14
N LEU A 594 13.77 0.25 -7.74
CA LEU A 594 14.40 1.56 -7.84
C LEU A 594 15.58 1.71 -6.87
N VAL A 595 15.46 1.16 -5.65
CA VAL A 595 16.56 1.14 -4.67
C VAL A 595 17.76 0.34 -5.22
N HIS A 596 17.53 -0.79 -5.88
CA HIS A 596 18.61 -1.55 -6.56
C HIS A 596 19.32 -0.72 -7.63
N ARG A 597 18.57 0.02 -8.46
CA ARG A 597 19.13 0.91 -9.48
C ARG A 597 19.93 2.05 -8.87
N ALA A 598 19.42 2.65 -7.80
CA ALA A 598 20.11 3.70 -7.07
C ALA A 598 21.43 3.21 -6.46
N ILE A 599 21.42 2.03 -5.81
CA ILE A 599 22.63 1.41 -5.25
C ILE A 599 23.65 1.13 -6.36
N LYS A 600 23.24 0.52 -7.48
CA LYS A 600 24.14 0.27 -8.62
C LYS A 600 24.75 1.52 -9.20
N ALA A 601 23.95 2.58 -9.37
CA ALA A 601 24.46 3.86 -9.85
C ALA A 601 25.53 4.43 -8.92
N VAL A 602 25.28 4.41 -7.61
CA VAL A 602 26.28 4.83 -6.61
C VAL A 602 27.56 4.00 -6.71
N LEU A 603 27.46 2.68 -6.86
CA LEU A 603 28.63 1.80 -7.04
C LEU A 603 29.42 2.11 -8.32
N CYS A 604 28.76 2.58 -9.37
CA CYS A 604 29.37 3.06 -10.61
C CYS A 604 29.84 4.53 -10.54
N GLY A 605 29.70 5.22 -9.40
CA GLY A 605 30.04 6.64 -9.26
C GLY A 605 29.08 7.59 -9.98
N SER A 606 27.86 7.16 -10.27
CA SER A 606 26.82 7.94 -10.94
C SER A 606 25.58 8.13 -10.06
N LYS A 607 24.59 8.89 -10.57
CA LYS A 607 23.26 9.01 -9.95
C LYS A 607 22.21 8.45 -10.90
N TYR A 608 21.36 7.58 -10.38
CA TYR A 608 20.19 7.08 -11.09
C TYR A 608 19.08 8.13 -11.09
N GLN A 609 18.49 8.33 -12.26
CA GLN A 609 17.27 9.10 -12.45
C GLN A 609 16.21 8.17 -13.08
N PRO A 610 14.99 8.08 -12.53
CA PRO A 610 13.91 7.33 -13.15
C PRO A 610 13.63 7.82 -14.58
N ALA A 611 13.42 6.88 -15.50
CA ALA A 611 13.24 7.18 -16.92
C ALA A 611 11.88 7.83 -17.21
N SER A 612 10.85 7.49 -16.44
CA SER A 612 9.49 7.99 -16.59
C SER A 612 8.76 8.01 -15.26
N GLY A 613 7.92 9.05 -15.06
CA GLY A 613 7.00 9.12 -13.93
C GLY A 613 5.62 8.52 -14.27
N PRO A 614 4.76 8.25 -13.27
CA PRO A 614 3.40 7.76 -13.49
C PRO A 614 2.58 8.65 -14.44
N VAL A 615 2.79 9.97 -14.35
CA VAL A 615 2.13 10.98 -15.20
C VAL A 615 2.51 10.83 -16.68
N GLU A 616 3.75 10.43 -16.98
CA GLU A 616 4.22 10.22 -18.36
C GLU A 616 3.73 8.89 -18.93
N LEU A 617 3.68 7.83 -18.12
CA LEU A 617 3.06 6.54 -18.49
C LEU A 617 1.60 6.69 -18.87
N LEU A 618 0.84 7.45 -18.06
CA LEU A 618 -0.54 7.79 -18.38
C LEU A 618 -0.63 8.54 -19.70
N LYS A 619 0.36 9.36 -20.10
CA LYS A 619 0.35 10.10 -21.39
C LYS A 619 0.66 9.20 -22.58
N ASP A 620 1.55 8.22 -22.45
CA ASP A 620 1.89 7.31 -23.55
C ASP A 620 0.81 6.25 -23.81
N THR A 621 0.13 5.77 -22.76
CA THR A 621 -1.09 4.96 -22.93
C THR A 621 -2.21 5.76 -23.59
N ARG A 622 -2.34 7.06 -23.27
CA ARG A 622 -3.28 8.01 -23.90
C ARG A 622 -3.04 8.25 -25.38
N ARG A 623 -1.80 8.18 -25.87
CA ARG A 623 -1.48 8.34 -27.30
C ARG A 623 -1.91 7.15 -28.15
N LYS A 624 -2.01 5.95 -27.55
CA LYS A 624 -2.38 4.71 -28.23
C LYS A 624 -3.91 4.51 -28.37
N LYS A 625 -4.75 5.22 -27.61
CA LYS A 625 -6.23 5.20 -27.75
C LYS A 625 -6.73 6.43 -28.53
N GLY A 626 -7.01 6.25 -29.83
CA GLY A 626 -7.24 7.32 -30.80
C GLY A 626 -8.46 8.24 -30.57
N GLY A 627 -8.24 9.35 -29.86
CA GLY A 627 -9.11 10.54 -29.90
C GLY A 627 -8.63 11.55 -30.95
N LYS A 628 -9.57 12.29 -31.56
CA LYS A 628 -9.27 13.36 -32.54
C LYS A 628 -8.30 14.39 -31.97
N GLN A 629 -7.41 14.91 -32.82
CA GLN A 629 -6.43 15.95 -32.47
C GLN A 629 -7.13 17.20 -31.91
N PRO A 630 -6.71 17.72 -30.75
CA PRO A 630 -7.17 19.01 -30.26
C PRO A 630 -6.65 20.15 -31.14
N ASP A 631 -7.37 21.26 -31.12
CA ASP A 631 -7.11 22.47 -31.90
C ASP A 631 -5.66 22.98 -31.73
N GLU A 632 -5.03 23.48 -32.79
CA GLU A 632 -3.58 23.75 -32.85
C GLU A 632 -3.12 24.82 -31.84
N ALA A 633 -4.01 25.76 -31.53
CA ALA A 633 -3.78 26.79 -30.51
C ALA A 633 -3.76 26.20 -29.08
N PHE A 634 -4.65 25.24 -28.81
CA PHE A 634 -4.73 24.53 -27.54
C PHE A 634 -3.52 23.59 -27.35
N ALA A 635 -3.10 22.92 -28.42
CA ALA A 635 -1.89 22.10 -28.42
C ALA A 635 -0.62 22.92 -28.14
N ARG A 636 -0.56 24.18 -28.60
CA ARG A 636 0.59 25.07 -28.37
C ARG A 636 0.63 25.60 -26.93
N ALA A 637 -0.51 26.04 -26.39
CA ALA A 637 -0.62 26.48 -24.99
C ALA A 637 -0.37 25.34 -24.01
N ALA A 638 -0.90 24.13 -24.29
CA ALA A 638 -0.61 22.93 -23.53
C ALA A 638 0.88 22.58 -23.57
N ARG A 639 1.54 22.63 -24.74
CA ARG A 639 3.00 22.37 -24.88
C ARG A 639 3.88 23.39 -24.15
N GLU A 640 3.47 24.66 -24.08
CA GLU A 640 4.20 25.71 -23.36
C GLU A 640 4.02 25.61 -21.84
N ALA A 641 2.80 25.35 -21.36
CA ALA A 641 2.53 25.03 -19.96
C ALA A 641 3.24 23.73 -19.53
N GLU A 642 3.31 22.76 -20.44
CA GLU A 642 3.99 21.48 -20.26
C GLU A 642 5.52 21.62 -20.26
N LYS A 643 6.11 22.49 -21.09
CA LYS A 643 7.54 22.84 -21.01
C LYS A 643 7.89 23.55 -19.70
N LYS A 644 7.01 24.44 -19.21
CA LYS A 644 7.18 25.08 -17.89
C LYS A 644 7.05 24.08 -16.74
N ARG A 645 6.08 23.14 -16.79
CA ARG A 645 5.93 22.06 -15.79
C ARG A 645 7.06 21.02 -15.84
N ALA A 646 7.49 20.58 -17.03
CA ALA A 646 8.58 19.63 -17.19
C ALA A 646 9.94 20.21 -16.74
N SER A 647 10.14 21.53 -16.90
CA SER A 647 11.29 22.24 -16.35
C SER A 647 11.26 22.35 -14.82
N ALA A 648 10.08 22.32 -14.19
CA ALA A 648 9.89 22.32 -12.73
C ALA A 648 9.89 20.90 -12.11
N ALA A 649 9.51 19.88 -12.88
CA ALA A 649 9.31 18.49 -12.44
C ALA A 649 10.59 17.65 -12.30
N LYS A 650 11.78 18.18 -12.64
CA LYS A 650 13.05 17.42 -12.53
C LYS A 650 13.38 16.96 -11.09
N ASN A 651 12.79 17.60 -10.07
CA ASN A 651 12.87 17.17 -8.67
C ASN A 651 11.59 16.46 -8.15
N GLY A 652 10.49 16.43 -8.91
CA GLY A 652 9.19 15.90 -8.47
C GLY A 652 8.92 14.43 -8.84
N ILE A 653 9.70 13.84 -9.75
CA ILE A 653 9.44 12.46 -10.22
C ILE A 653 9.46 11.40 -9.10
N TRP A 654 10.33 11.56 -8.11
CA TRP A 654 10.40 10.64 -6.97
C TRP A 654 9.19 10.78 -6.06
N GLU A 655 8.64 12.00 -5.91
CA GLU A 655 7.41 12.25 -5.16
C GLU A 655 6.23 11.58 -5.86
N ASP A 656 6.08 11.78 -7.17
CA ASP A 656 5.01 11.17 -7.98
C ASP A 656 5.06 9.64 -7.89
N ILE A 657 6.25 9.04 -7.99
CA ILE A 657 6.42 7.59 -7.86
C ILE A 657 6.09 7.13 -6.42
N GLY A 658 6.51 7.88 -5.39
CA GLY A 658 6.20 7.56 -3.99
C GLY A 658 4.70 7.54 -3.72
N VAL A 659 3.98 8.56 -4.19
CA VAL A 659 2.51 8.62 -4.14
C VAL A 659 1.87 7.44 -4.87
N HIS A 660 2.32 7.17 -6.10
CA HIS A 660 1.79 6.07 -6.92
C HIS A 660 2.04 4.68 -6.29
N CYS A 661 3.24 4.41 -5.80
CA CYS A 661 3.57 3.14 -5.15
C CYS A 661 2.77 2.94 -3.85
N SER A 662 2.52 4.02 -3.10
CA SER A 662 1.69 3.97 -1.89
C SER A 662 0.21 3.75 -2.23
N GLN A 663 -0.28 4.32 -3.34
CA GLN A 663 -1.65 4.11 -3.80
C GLN A 663 -1.88 2.69 -4.32
N THR A 664 -0.92 2.15 -5.09
CA THR A 664 -1.00 0.79 -5.64
C THR A 664 -0.92 -0.28 -4.55
N GLU A 665 -0.11 -0.04 -3.50
CA GLU A 665 -0.07 -0.88 -2.30
C GLU A 665 -1.44 -0.94 -1.61
N ARG A 666 -2.05 0.22 -1.30
CA ARG A 666 -3.39 0.27 -0.69
C ARG A 666 -4.45 -0.41 -1.56
N ARG A 667 -4.39 -0.20 -2.87
CA ARG A 667 -5.32 -0.80 -3.84
C ARG A 667 -5.21 -2.33 -3.86
N ALA A 668 -4.00 -2.87 -3.74
CA ALA A 668 -3.76 -4.30 -3.65
C ALA A 668 -4.28 -4.90 -2.33
N ASP A 669 -4.05 -4.22 -1.20
CA ASP A 669 -4.53 -4.64 0.11
C ASP A 669 -6.06 -4.64 0.17
N GLU A 670 -6.70 -3.57 -0.32
CA GLU A 670 -8.15 -3.46 -0.41
C GLU A 670 -8.75 -4.58 -1.25
N ALA A 671 -8.19 -4.86 -2.43
CA ALA A 671 -8.68 -5.93 -3.30
C ALA A 671 -8.53 -7.30 -2.63
N SER A 672 -7.39 -7.57 -2.00
CA SER A 672 -7.12 -8.85 -1.34
C SER A 672 -8.09 -9.08 -0.17
N ARG A 673 -8.30 -8.05 0.66
CA ARG A 673 -9.29 -8.07 1.74
C ARG A 673 -10.71 -8.25 1.23
N ASP A 674 -11.04 -7.66 0.08
CA ASP A 674 -12.37 -7.76 -0.54
C ASP A 674 -12.69 -9.20 -0.98
N VAL A 675 -11.70 -9.89 -1.56
CA VAL A 675 -11.79 -11.32 -1.90
C VAL A 675 -11.89 -12.16 -0.64
N GLU A 676 -11.05 -11.91 0.36
CA GLU A 676 -11.07 -12.66 1.62
C GLU A 676 -12.42 -12.51 2.34
N THR A 677 -12.96 -11.29 2.38
CA THR A 677 -14.28 -11.01 2.99
C THR A 677 -15.40 -11.74 2.23
N TRP A 678 -15.33 -11.75 0.90
CA TRP A 678 -16.30 -12.51 0.08
C TRP A 678 -16.23 -14.01 0.37
N LEU A 679 -15.02 -14.58 0.41
CA LEU A 679 -14.79 -16.00 0.70
C LEU A 679 -15.28 -16.37 2.11
N LYS A 680 -15.06 -15.50 3.10
CA LYS A 680 -15.61 -15.65 4.45
C LYS A 680 -17.13 -15.63 4.44
N CYS A 681 -17.77 -14.70 3.72
CA CYS A 681 -19.23 -14.68 3.59
C CYS A 681 -19.75 -15.97 2.92
N TYR A 682 -19.13 -16.39 1.82
CA TYR A 682 -19.50 -17.62 1.12
C TYR A 682 -19.44 -18.85 2.04
N TYR A 683 -18.36 -18.98 2.82
CA TYR A 683 -18.21 -20.05 3.80
C TYR A 683 -19.26 -20.03 4.92
N MET A 684 -19.71 -18.85 5.34
CA MET A 684 -20.72 -18.71 6.40
C MET A 684 -22.15 -18.93 5.92
N GLN A 685 -22.42 -18.93 4.62
CA GLN A 685 -23.78 -19.01 4.08
C GLN A 685 -24.50 -20.30 4.49
N ASP A 686 -23.78 -21.42 4.55
CA ASP A 686 -24.34 -22.73 4.90
C ASP A 686 -24.51 -22.93 6.42
N ARG A 687 -24.17 -21.91 7.24
CA ARG A 687 -24.12 -21.97 8.71
C ARG A 687 -25.14 -21.06 9.38
N ILE A 688 -26.13 -20.55 8.65
CA ILE A 688 -27.16 -19.66 9.18
C ILE A 688 -27.96 -20.40 10.27
N GLY A 689 -28.11 -19.76 11.43
CA GLY A 689 -28.71 -20.30 12.64
C GLY A 689 -27.71 -20.92 13.63
N GLU A 690 -26.44 -21.09 13.24
CA GLU A 690 -25.40 -21.53 14.17
C GLU A 690 -25.01 -20.42 15.15
N GLN A 691 -24.55 -20.83 16.34
CA GLN A 691 -24.14 -19.96 17.43
C GLN A 691 -22.63 -19.99 17.59
N TYR A 692 -22.04 -18.83 17.87
CA TYR A 692 -20.60 -18.65 18.00
C TYR A 692 -20.27 -17.72 19.15
N ASP A 693 -19.13 -17.98 19.78
CA ASP A 693 -18.47 -17.01 20.63
C ASP A 693 -17.56 -16.10 19.78
N GLY A 694 -17.47 -14.85 20.18
CA GLY A 694 -16.64 -13.88 19.51
C GLY A 694 -16.27 -12.69 20.39
N VAL A 695 -15.50 -11.80 19.78
CA VAL A 695 -14.97 -10.59 20.39
C VAL A 695 -15.50 -9.39 19.62
N VAL A 696 -15.97 -8.37 20.32
CA VAL A 696 -16.33 -7.09 19.71
C VAL A 696 -15.08 -6.43 19.15
N THR A 697 -14.97 -6.29 17.83
CA THR A 697 -13.81 -5.68 17.15
C THR A 697 -14.04 -4.23 16.76
N SER A 698 -15.28 -3.77 16.69
CA SER A 698 -15.60 -2.37 16.43
C SER A 698 -16.94 -2.00 17.04
N VAL A 699 -17.07 -0.74 17.45
CA VAL A 699 -18.30 -0.18 18.01
C VAL A 699 -18.62 1.08 17.22
N THR A 700 -19.86 1.19 16.75
CA THR A 700 -20.36 2.34 16.00
C THR A 700 -21.66 2.85 16.62
N SER A 701 -22.15 3.99 16.15
CA SER A 701 -23.45 4.52 16.58
C SER A 701 -24.65 3.65 16.18
N PHE A 702 -24.48 2.70 15.26
CA PHE A 702 -25.55 1.85 14.73
C PHE A 702 -25.39 0.37 15.09
N GLY A 703 -24.38 -0.02 15.87
CA GLY A 703 -24.20 -1.40 16.30
C GLY A 703 -22.77 -1.73 16.73
N ILE A 704 -22.51 -3.02 16.87
CA ILE A 704 -21.19 -3.59 17.20
C ILE A 704 -20.78 -4.60 16.14
N PHE A 705 -19.51 -4.61 15.76
CA PHE A 705 -18.93 -5.66 14.94
C PHE A 705 -18.29 -6.70 15.84
N VAL A 706 -18.56 -7.97 15.55
CA VAL A 706 -18.08 -9.12 16.31
C VAL A 706 -17.28 -10.01 15.38
N THR A 707 -16.05 -10.33 15.77
CA THR A 707 -15.23 -11.34 15.10
C THR A 707 -15.32 -12.65 15.87
N LEU A 708 -15.66 -13.72 15.15
CA LEU A 708 -15.78 -15.07 15.71
C LEU A 708 -14.40 -15.65 16.03
N ASP A 709 -14.29 -16.41 17.12
CA ASP A 709 -12.99 -16.90 17.61
C ASP A 709 -12.32 -17.91 16.70
N ASP A 710 -13.06 -18.95 16.30
CA ASP A 710 -12.48 -20.07 15.56
C ASP A 710 -12.41 -19.79 14.06
N LEU A 711 -13.29 -18.92 13.57
CA LEU A 711 -13.46 -18.65 12.14
C LEU A 711 -12.82 -17.34 11.70
N PHE A 712 -12.55 -16.41 12.63
CA PHE A 712 -12.03 -15.07 12.37
C PHE A 712 -12.84 -14.33 11.29
N VAL A 713 -14.15 -14.53 11.33
CA VAL A 713 -15.14 -13.89 10.47
C VAL A 713 -15.79 -12.76 11.25
N GLU A 714 -15.84 -11.58 10.66
CA GLU A 714 -16.47 -10.40 11.25
C GLU A 714 -17.92 -10.24 10.74
N GLY A 715 -18.83 -9.91 11.64
CA GLY A 715 -20.23 -9.61 11.32
C GLY A 715 -20.82 -8.54 12.25
N LEU A 716 -21.93 -7.94 11.84
CA LEU A 716 -22.58 -6.82 12.51
C LEU A 716 -23.73 -7.31 13.39
N VAL A 717 -23.72 -6.93 14.66
CA VAL A 717 -24.94 -6.87 15.48
C VAL A 717 -25.47 -5.45 15.42
N HIS A 718 -26.64 -5.27 14.80
CA HIS A 718 -27.26 -3.95 14.69
C HIS A 718 -27.80 -3.48 16.05
N ILE A 719 -27.84 -2.16 16.27
CA ILE A 719 -28.30 -1.56 17.54
C ILE A 719 -29.70 -2.02 17.97
N SER A 720 -30.58 -2.36 17.02
CA SER A 720 -31.92 -2.89 17.29
C SER A 720 -31.90 -4.27 17.94
N ASP A 721 -30.84 -5.04 17.73
CA ASP A 721 -30.67 -6.41 18.23
C ASP A 721 -29.82 -6.43 19.51
N LEU A 722 -29.46 -5.27 20.08
CA LEU A 722 -28.73 -5.15 21.35
C LEU A 722 -29.63 -5.20 22.59
N GLY A 723 -30.95 -5.08 22.41
CA GLY A 723 -31.94 -5.10 23.49
C GLY A 723 -32.86 -3.89 23.48
N ALA A 724 -33.87 -3.89 24.36
CA ALA A 724 -34.87 -2.82 24.46
C ALA A 724 -34.37 -1.64 25.31
N ASP A 725 -33.33 -0.95 24.84
CA ASP A 725 -32.81 0.27 25.46
C ASP A 725 -32.39 1.31 24.40
N TYR A 726 -32.24 2.56 24.82
CA TYR A 726 -31.64 3.60 23.99
C TYR A 726 -30.13 3.64 24.25
N PHE A 727 -29.33 3.23 23.26
CA PHE A 727 -27.88 3.17 23.40
C PHE A 727 -27.23 4.47 22.89
N HIS A 728 -26.37 5.05 23.73
CA HIS A 728 -25.51 6.19 23.38
C HIS A 728 -24.12 5.68 23.01
N TYR A 729 -23.59 6.17 21.89
CA TYR A 729 -22.22 5.87 21.48
C TYR A 729 -21.24 6.80 22.19
N ASP A 730 -20.37 6.21 23.00
CA ASP A 730 -19.25 6.86 23.66
C ASP A 730 -17.98 6.60 22.82
N GLU A 731 -17.61 7.59 22.00
CA GLU A 731 -16.45 7.52 21.10
C GLU A 731 -15.14 7.34 21.87
N ALA A 732 -15.00 8.03 23.02
CA ALA A 732 -13.78 7.98 23.82
C ALA A 732 -13.58 6.60 24.44
N ARG A 733 -14.67 5.93 24.83
CA ARG A 733 -14.63 4.57 25.43
C ARG A 733 -14.71 3.44 24.43
N HIS A 734 -14.95 3.75 23.15
CA HIS A 734 -15.32 2.76 22.14
C HIS A 734 -16.44 1.84 22.64
N ALA A 735 -17.54 2.43 23.12
CA ALA A 735 -18.61 1.71 23.81
C ALA A 735 -20.01 2.20 23.40
N LEU A 736 -20.97 1.29 23.35
CA LEU A 736 -22.40 1.60 23.35
C LEU A 736 -22.93 1.41 24.77
N VAL A 737 -23.57 2.44 25.33
CA VAL A 737 -24.08 2.46 26.71
C VAL A 737 -25.58 2.69 26.70
N GLY A 738 -26.33 1.72 27.23
CA GLY A 738 -27.77 1.79 27.39
C GLY A 738 -28.16 2.81 28.46
N GLU A 739 -29.08 3.72 28.11
CA GLU A 739 -29.52 4.83 28.97
C GLU A 739 -30.27 4.33 30.22
N ARG A 740 -31.14 3.34 30.07
CA ARG A 740 -31.99 2.85 31.17
C ARG A 740 -31.42 1.62 31.87
N SER A 741 -30.91 0.68 31.09
CA SER A 741 -30.35 -0.58 31.59
C SER A 741 -28.96 -0.41 32.17
N GLY A 742 -28.22 0.62 31.72
CA GLY A 742 -26.79 0.76 32.00
C GLY A 742 -25.94 -0.32 31.34
N GLN A 743 -26.51 -1.17 30.48
CA GLN A 743 -25.78 -2.22 29.77
C GLN A 743 -24.74 -1.58 28.84
N GLN A 744 -23.57 -2.20 28.74
CA GLN A 744 -22.48 -1.68 27.94
C GLN A 744 -21.95 -2.76 27.01
N PHE A 745 -21.70 -2.37 25.76
CA PHE A 745 -20.99 -3.17 24.78
C PHE A 745 -19.77 -2.38 24.35
N ARG A 746 -18.59 -2.86 24.74
CA ARG A 746 -17.31 -2.19 24.52
C ARG A 746 -16.46 -2.96 23.53
N LEU A 747 -15.52 -2.25 22.93
CA LEU A 747 -14.46 -2.87 22.16
C LEU A 747 -13.74 -3.94 23.00
N SER A 748 -13.52 -5.11 22.40
CA SER A 748 -12.96 -6.34 22.97
C SER A 748 -13.82 -7.07 24.01
N ASP A 749 -15.08 -6.68 24.21
CA ASP A 749 -16.00 -7.49 25.00
C ASP A 749 -16.24 -8.84 24.34
N ARG A 750 -16.39 -9.87 25.19
CA ARG A 750 -16.76 -11.22 24.78
C ARG A 750 -18.27 -11.32 24.67
N VAL A 751 -18.75 -11.82 23.56
CA VAL A 751 -20.18 -11.98 23.29
C VAL A 751 -20.46 -13.30 22.58
N SER A 752 -21.63 -13.87 22.82
CA SER A 752 -22.15 -15.00 22.05
C SER A 752 -23.19 -14.49 21.06
N VAL A 753 -23.05 -14.88 19.80
CA VAL A 753 -23.89 -14.41 18.69
C VAL A 753 -24.43 -15.57 17.87
N GLU A 754 -25.63 -15.40 17.33
CA GLU A 754 -26.24 -16.29 16.35
C GLU A 754 -26.15 -15.68 14.95
N LEU A 755 -25.76 -16.48 13.97
CA LEU A 755 -25.73 -16.07 12.56
C LEU A 755 -27.15 -15.98 11.99
N VAL A 756 -27.64 -14.77 11.71
CA VAL A 756 -29.01 -14.58 11.22
C VAL A 756 -29.06 -14.43 9.71
N ARG A 757 -28.07 -13.77 9.12
CA ARG A 757 -28.06 -13.50 7.68
C ARG A 757 -26.65 -13.40 7.13
N VAL A 758 -26.47 -13.94 5.93
CA VAL A 758 -25.30 -13.71 5.09
C VAL A 758 -25.77 -13.12 3.77
N ASP A 759 -25.18 -12.00 3.39
CA ASP A 759 -25.48 -11.30 2.14
C ASP A 759 -24.19 -11.20 1.30
N LEU A 760 -24.07 -12.09 0.31
CA LEU A 760 -22.89 -12.16 -0.56
C LEU A 760 -22.72 -10.92 -1.44
N GLU A 761 -23.83 -10.26 -1.81
CA GLU A 761 -23.81 -9.10 -2.70
C GLU A 761 -23.25 -7.86 -1.99
N THR A 762 -23.61 -7.70 -0.72
CA THR A 762 -23.08 -6.63 0.14
C THR A 762 -21.86 -7.04 0.95
N ARG A 763 -21.48 -8.33 0.91
CA ARG A 763 -20.41 -8.93 1.70
C ARG A 763 -20.59 -8.62 3.18
N LYS A 764 -21.83 -8.77 3.64
CA LYS A 764 -22.24 -8.50 5.03
C LYS A 764 -22.73 -9.78 5.69
N ILE A 765 -22.41 -9.87 6.97
CA ILE A 765 -22.84 -10.93 7.86
C ILE A 765 -23.55 -10.23 9.01
N ASP A 766 -24.80 -10.59 9.26
CA ASP A 766 -25.59 -10.03 10.35
C ASP A 766 -25.76 -11.07 11.45
N PHE A 767 -25.44 -10.63 12.66
CA PHE A 767 -25.53 -11.39 13.90
C PHE A 767 -26.65 -10.86 14.79
N ARG A 768 -27.18 -11.74 15.64
CA ARG A 768 -28.00 -11.36 16.79
C ARG A 768 -27.31 -11.81 18.06
N LEU A 769 -27.39 -11.00 19.12
CA LEU A 769 -26.89 -11.41 20.43
C LEU A 769 -27.77 -12.51 21.03
N ILE A 770 -27.11 -13.50 21.63
CA ILE A 770 -27.77 -14.53 22.41
C ILE A 770 -27.85 -14.03 23.86
N GLU A 771 -29.06 -13.86 24.38
CA GLU A 771 -29.23 -13.46 25.78
C GLU A 771 -28.73 -14.55 26.73
N GLY A 772 -27.90 -14.17 27.70
CA GLY A 772 -27.61 -15.00 28.88
C GLY A 772 -26.29 -15.76 28.91
N VAL A 773 -25.37 -15.59 27.94
CA VAL A 773 -24.06 -16.25 27.98
C VAL A 773 -22.93 -15.22 27.81
N ALA A 774 -22.15 -15.09 28.89
CA ALA A 774 -20.98 -14.22 29.14
C ALA A 774 -21.20 -12.68 29.09
N ARG A 775 -21.39 -12.09 30.27
CA ARG A 775 -21.26 -10.65 30.54
C ARG A 775 -19.79 -10.26 30.71
N ALA A 776 -19.42 -9.11 30.16
CA ALA A 776 -18.10 -8.49 30.26
C ALA A 776 -17.55 -8.42 31.70
N THR A 777 -16.22 -8.43 31.74
CA THR A 777 -15.32 -8.14 32.84
C THR A 777 -15.89 -7.20 33.91
N GLU A 778 -15.95 -7.69 35.15
CA GLU A 778 -16.21 -6.86 36.32
C GLU A 778 -15.14 -5.75 36.42
N ARG A 779 -15.59 -4.51 36.65
CA ARG A 779 -14.73 -3.35 36.95
C ARG A 779 -13.71 -3.69 38.05
N VAL A 780 -12.43 -3.79 37.71
CA VAL A 780 -11.34 -3.59 38.68
C VAL A 780 -11.12 -2.09 38.84
N GLY A 781 -11.56 -1.56 40.00
CA GLY A 781 -11.10 -0.26 40.51
C GLY A 781 -12.18 0.83 40.60
N LYS A 782 -12.84 0.93 41.76
CA LYS A 782 -13.45 2.21 42.18
C LYS A 782 -12.32 3.18 42.52
N THR A 783 -12.29 4.35 41.86
CA THR A 783 -11.33 5.41 42.21
C THR A 783 -11.66 5.99 43.59
N ALA A 784 -10.65 6.49 44.31
CA ALA A 784 -10.80 7.07 45.65
C ALA A 784 -11.85 8.20 45.72
N ARG A 785 -12.12 8.86 44.59
CA ARG A 785 -13.09 9.95 44.44
C ARG A 785 -14.57 9.51 44.53
N GLU A 786 -14.87 8.24 44.28
CA GLU A 786 -16.23 7.70 44.40
C GLU A 786 -16.54 7.18 45.82
N ARG A 787 -15.51 6.89 46.64
CA ARG A 787 -15.71 6.56 48.07
C ARG A 787 -16.11 7.77 48.91
N GLU A 788 -15.80 8.99 48.45
CA GLU A 788 -16.11 10.23 49.17
C GLU A 788 -17.53 10.77 48.91
N ARG A 789 -18.29 10.21 47.94
CA ARG A 789 -19.65 10.67 47.61
C ARG A 789 -20.78 9.89 48.29
N GLN A 790 -20.48 8.84 49.05
CA GLN A 790 -21.46 8.10 49.85
C GLN A 790 -21.16 8.26 51.35
N VAL A 791 -21.34 9.46 51.87
CA VAL A 791 -21.58 9.69 53.30
C VAL A 791 -22.69 10.74 53.37
N GLU A 792 -23.91 10.32 53.75
CA GLU A 792 -24.99 11.24 54.09
C GLU A 792 -24.66 12.00 55.40
N PRO A 793 -25.04 13.28 55.53
CA PRO A 793 -24.72 14.07 56.71
C PRO A 793 -25.78 13.88 57.81
N GLN A 794 -25.36 13.42 58.99
CA GLN A 794 -26.13 13.58 60.22
C GLN A 794 -26.00 15.00 60.76
N GLN A 795 -27.14 15.59 61.08
CA GLN A 795 -27.30 16.94 61.60
C GLN A 795 -26.66 17.12 62.98
N ALA A 796 -25.88 18.19 63.15
CA ALA A 796 -25.66 18.82 64.44
C ALA A 796 -25.40 20.32 64.26
N GLU A 797 -25.90 21.09 65.22
CA GLU A 797 -26.20 22.52 65.17
C GLU A 797 -24.99 23.46 65.00
N ARG A 798 -25.27 24.62 64.41
CA ARG A 798 -24.36 25.74 64.19
C ARG A 798 -23.97 26.43 65.50
N GLN A 799 -22.68 26.75 65.67
CA GLN A 799 -22.23 28.03 66.24
C GLN A 799 -20.87 28.47 65.62
N VAL A 800 -20.70 29.78 65.56
CA VAL A 800 -19.90 30.59 64.59
C VAL A 800 -18.41 30.71 64.98
N PRO A 801 -17.47 30.87 64.03
CA PRO A 801 -16.20 31.52 64.32
C PRO A 801 -15.94 32.80 63.52
N GLU A 802 -15.29 33.74 64.22
CA GLU A 802 -14.83 35.05 63.78
C GLU A 802 -13.35 34.98 63.29
N VAL A 803 -13.10 35.63 62.14
CA VAL A 803 -11.88 36.33 61.65
C VAL A 803 -10.46 35.72 61.83
N VAL A 804 -9.86 35.38 60.66
CA VAL A 804 -8.48 35.65 60.06
C VAL A 804 -7.36 36.21 61.00
N PRO A 805 -6.02 36.06 60.76
CA PRO A 805 -5.35 35.69 59.50
C PRO A 805 -4.02 34.89 59.54
N ALA A 806 -3.59 34.59 58.31
CA ALA A 806 -2.34 34.00 57.80
C ALA A 806 -1.01 34.29 58.53
N ARG A 807 -0.05 33.35 58.40
CA ARG A 807 1.33 33.66 57.97
C ARG A 807 2.13 32.47 57.43
N LYS A 808 3.07 32.85 56.55
CA LYS A 808 3.92 32.12 55.61
C LYS A 808 5.21 31.56 56.29
N PRO A 809 6.12 30.86 55.56
CA PRO A 809 6.83 29.66 56.00
C PRO A 809 8.26 29.91 56.51
N ALA A 810 8.89 28.86 57.06
CA ALA A 810 10.35 28.76 57.19
C ALA A 810 10.85 27.32 57.00
N ARG A 811 11.89 27.17 56.16
CA ARG A 811 12.86 26.06 56.06
C ARG A 811 14.16 26.56 56.74
N PRO A 812 15.25 25.76 56.92
CA PRO A 812 15.40 24.30 57.05
C PRO A 812 16.40 23.89 58.20
N ALA A 813 16.50 22.59 58.54
CA ALA A 813 17.75 21.90 58.90
C ALA A 813 17.54 20.37 59.08
N LYS A 814 18.56 19.58 58.69
CA LYS A 814 18.61 18.10 58.65
C LYS A 814 18.77 17.43 60.04
N PRO A 815 18.47 16.12 60.15
CA PRO A 815 19.47 15.17 60.67
C PRO A 815 19.50 13.84 59.85
N LYS A 816 20.69 13.44 59.38
CA LYS A 816 21.60 12.36 59.87
C LYS A 816 21.14 10.93 59.60
N ALA A 817 21.82 10.33 58.62
CA ALA A 817 21.85 8.91 58.30
C ALA A 817 22.86 8.18 59.20
N VAL A 818 22.60 6.90 59.45
CA VAL A 818 23.58 5.92 59.96
C VAL A 818 23.60 4.73 59.00
N VAL A 819 24.81 4.30 58.69
CA VAL A 819 25.27 3.27 57.75
C VAL A 819 25.70 2.04 58.57
N PRO A 820 25.84 0.85 57.97
CA PRO A 820 27.02 0.04 58.28
C PRO A 820 27.87 -0.28 57.05
N GLU A 821 29.18 -0.29 57.32
CA GLU A 821 30.34 -0.15 56.44
C GLU A 821 30.66 -1.30 55.48
N LEU A 822 31.33 -0.88 54.41
CA LEU A 822 32.19 -1.62 53.51
C LEU A 822 33.55 -1.96 54.17
N VAL A 823 34.16 -3.07 53.77
CA VAL A 823 35.63 -3.18 53.66
C VAL A 823 35.96 -3.72 52.27
N SER A 824 36.95 -3.11 51.65
CA SER A 824 37.37 -3.17 50.25
C SER A 824 38.62 -4.05 50.01
N GLU A 825 38.73 -4.50 48.76
CA GLU A 825 39.94 -4.70 47.91
C GLU A 825 41.10 -5.60 48.38
N ASP A 826 41.32 -6.69 47.61
CA ASP A 826 42.58 -6.95 46.88
C ASP A 826 42.40 -8.10 45.85
N GLU A 827 43.11 -8.01 44.71
CA GLU A 827 43.14 -8.95 43.56
C GLU A 827 43.87 -10.31 43.86
N PRO A 828 44.21 -11.15 42.85
CA PRO A 828 43.35 -12.17 42.25
C PRO A 828 43.90 -13.60 42.48
N VAL A 829 43.03 -14.58 42.72
CA VAL A 829 43.45 -16.00 42.77
C VAL A 829 42.99 -16.75 41.51
N SER A 830 43.99 -17.14 40.74
CA SER A 830 44.01 -18.00 39.56
C SER A 830 43.34 -19.36 39.80
N TRP A 831 42.36 -19.73 38.96
CA TRP A 831 41.97 -21.12 38.74
C TRP A 831 42.63 -21.64 37.45
N ARG A 832 43.74 -22.33 37.64
CA ARG A 832 44.30 -23.29 36.68
C ARG A 832 43.52 -24.60 36.79
N ASP A 833 43.65 -25.38 35.71
CA ASP A 833 43.36 -26.80 35.58
C ASP A 833 41.91 -27.17 35.18
N LEU A 834 41.67 -27.15 33.86
CA LEU A 834 41.57 -28.38 33.06
C LEU A 834 41.67 -28.05 31.56
N ALA A 835 42.90 -27.89 31.07
CA ALA A 835 43.25 -28.02 29.66
C ALA A 835 44.64 -28.65 29.57
N GLY A 836 44.67 -29.98 29.42
CA GLY A 836 45.89 -30.74 29.17
C GLY A 836 46.01 -31.09 27.70
N VAL A 837 46.79 -30.29 26.96
CA VAL A 837 47.48 -30.73 25.73
C VAL A 837 48.84 -30.03 25.72
N PRO A 838 49.97 -30.76 25.71
CA PRO A 838 51.28 -30.14 25.71
C PRO A 838 51.74 -29.82 24.28
N SER A 839 52.47 -28.72 24.15
CA SER A 839 53.29 -28.40 23.00
C SER A 839 54.75 -28.26 23.44
N SER A 840 55.68 -28.75 22.61
CA SER A 840 57.01 -28.20 22.27
C SER A 840 57.97 -29.36 21.85
N PRO A 841 59.16 -29.07 21.30
CA PRO A 841 59.35 -28.45 19.97
C PRO A 841 60.50 -29.12 19.16
N LEU A 842 60.72 -28.58 17.95
CA LEU A 842 61.98 -28.56 17.18
C LEU A 842 62.47 -29.81 16.42
N GLU A 843 63.03 -29.46 15.26
CA GLU A 843 64.06 -30.12 14.44
C GLU A 843 63.69 -30.90 13.17
N SER A 844 64.45 -30.48 12.15
CA SER A 844 64.61 -30.93 10.78
C SER A 844 65.05 -32.39 10.64
N VAL A 845 64.77 -33.01 9.48
CA VAL A 845 65.75 -33.63 8.56
C VAL A 845 65.04 -34.44 7.45
N LYS A 846 65.39 -34.07 6.21
CA LYS A 846 65.53 -34.82 4.94
C LYS A 846 64.94 -36.26 4.76
N SER A 847 64.19 -36.37 3.65
CA SER A 847 64.42 -37.24 2.46
C SER A 847 64.26 -38.78 2.49
N VAL A 848 63.80 -39.28 1.32
CA VAL A 848 64.02 -40.61 0.69
C VAL A 848 62.91 -41.68 0.86
N LEU A 849 62.06 -41.74 -0.17
CA LEU A 849 61.81 -42.85 -1.13
C LEU A 849 61.43 -44.29 -0.68
N LEU A 850 60.54 -44.84 -1.52
CA LEU A 850 60.31 -46.24 -1.97
C LEU A 850 59.19 -47.06 -1.31
N GLY A 851 58.14 -47.31 -2.11
CA GLY A 851 58.00 -48.64 -2.75
C GLY A 851 56.78 -49.50 -2.40
N GLY A 852 56.05 -49.92 -3.45
CA GLY A 852 55.34 -51.22 -3.52
C GLY A 852 53.82 -51.16 -3.31
N SER A 853 52.97 -51.12 -4.34
CA SER A 853 52.53 -52.21 -5.24
C SER A 853 51.48 -53.16 -4.65
N GLY A 854 50.30 -53.24 -5.30
CA GLY A 854 49.34 -54.33 -5.08
C GLY A 854 48.02 -54.14 -5.83
N LYS A 855 47.86 -54.83 -6.96
CA LYS A 855 46.70 -54.83 -7.88
C LYS A 855 45.64 -55.89 -7.47
N ARG A 856 44.38 -55.58 -7.82
CA ARG A 856 43.30 -56.41 -8.44
C ARG A 856 42.91 -57.79 -7.86
N SER A 857 41.59 -58.00 -7.68
CA SER A 857 40.75 -59.11 -8.23
C SER A 857 39.29 -58.86 -7.78
N THR A 858 38.27 -58.69 -8.63
CA THR A 858 37.46 -59.58 -9.52
C THR A 858 36.47 -60.55 -8.82
N ALA A 859 35.16 -60.37 -9.08
CA ALA A 859 34.13 -61.37 -9.45
C ALA A 859 32.73 -60.68 -9.39
N ALA A 860 31.94 -60.51 -10.47
CA ALA A 860 31.24 -61.46 -11.36
C ALA A 860 29.84 -61.90 -10.85
N ARG A 861 28.78 -61.30 -11.46
CA ARG A 861 27.51 -61.84 -12.04
C ARG A 861 26.86 -63.12 -11.48
N PRO A 862 25.51 -63.23 -11.55
CA PRO A 862 24.87 -63.80 -12.76
C PRO A 862 23.54 -63.17 -13.20
N ALA A 863 23.09 -63.58 -14.38
CA ALA A 863 21.83 -63.27 -15.05
C ALA A 863 21.09 -64.56 -15.42
N SER A 864 19.74 -64.54 -15.50
CA SER A 864 18.82 -65.27 -16.42
C SER A 864 17.37 -65.19 -15.86
N ALA A 865 16.40 -64.64 -16.62
CA ALA A 865 15.45 -65.26 -17.58
C ALA A 865 14.18 -65.83 -16.85
N GLU A 866 12.91 -65.69 -17.27
CA GLU A 866 12.23 -65.81 -18.58
C GLU A 866 10.76 -65.26 -18.59
N ARG A 867 10.28 -64.85 -19.79
CA ARG A 867 8.98 -65.08 -20.53
C ARG A 867 7.62 -65.05 -19.77
N ASN A 868 6.44 -64.68 -20.31
CA ASN A 868 5.91 -64.63 -21.69
C ASN A 868 4.50 -63.94 -21.74
N THR A 869 4.10 -63.47 -22.95
CA THR A 869 2.72 -63.35 -23.54
C THR A 869 1.72 -62.32 -22.96
N ASN A 870 0.88 -61.58 -23.71
CA ASN A 870 0.21 -61.89 -24.98
C ASN A 870 -0.30 -60.62 -25.74
N SER A 871 -0.36 -60.72 -27.09
CA SER A 871 -1.28 -60.14 -28.12
C SER A 871 -1.94 -58.74 -27.98
N GLY A 872 -2.13 -57.89 -29.00
CA GLY A 872 -1.96 -58.02 -30.45
C GLY A 872 -2.92 -57.08 -31.24
N ALA A 873 -2.43 -56.57 -32.39
CA ALA A 873 -3.12 -56.00 -33.58
C ALA A 873 -3.94 -54.68 -33.45
N GLY A 874 -3.91 -53.71 -34.38
CA GLY A 874 -3.20 -53.55 -35.67
C GLY A 874 -3.91 -52.53 -36.60
N ARG A 875 -3.11 -51.84 -37.45
CA ARG A 875 -3.43 -51.09 -38.71
C ARG A 875 -4.26 -49.80 -38.59
N GLY A 876 -4.00 -48.72 -39.33
CA GLY A 876 -3.04 -48.42 -40.40
C GLY A 876 -3.27 -47.02 -41.04
N THR A 877 -2.27 -46.55 -41.80
CA THR A 877 -2.31 -45.61 -42.96
C THR A 877 -2.91 -44.20 -42.79
N ALA A 878 -2.10 -43.13 -42.78
CA ALA A 878 -1.56 -42.39 -43.94
C ALA A 878 -2.55 -41.41 -44.61
N THR A 879 -2.27 -40.10 -44.55
CA THR A 879 -2.04 -39.22 -45.72
C THR A 879 -2.00 -37.74 -45.32
N ALA A 880 -1.04 -37.02 -45.91
CA ALA A 880 -1.00 -35.57 -45.98
C ALA A 880 -1.72 -35.09 -47.24
N ASN A 881 -2.51 -34.01 -47.19
CA ASN A 881 -2.50 -33.02 -48.28
C ASN A 881 -3.12 -31.66 -47.94
N LYS A 882 -2.64 -30.70 -48.73
CA LYS A 882 -2.83 -29.24 -48.79
C LYS A 882 -4.23 -28.74 -49.20
N LYS A 883 -4.43 -27.45 -48.87
CA LYS A 883 -5.11 -26.35 -49.60
C LYS A 883 -6.65 -26.35 -49.73
N GLY A 884 -7.23 -25.20 -49.38
CA GLY A 884 -8.17 -24.50 -50.28
C GLY A 884 -9.51 -24.03 -49.71
N SER A 885 -9.61 -22.72 -49.48
CA SER A 885 -10.72 -21.83 -49.92
C SER A 885 -12.18 -22.07 -49.48
N ARG A 886 -12.67 -21.14 -48.64
CA ARG A 886 -13.96 -20.37 -48.70
C ARG A 886 -15.27 -21.09 -49.08
N ARG A 887 -16.26 -21.05 -48.18
CA ARG A 887 -17.40 -20.09 -48.12
C ARG A 887 -18.39 -20.54 -47.02
N GLY A 888 -18.91 -19.57 -46.26
CA GLY A 888 -19.89 -19.73 -45.18
C GLY A 888 -19.80 -18.55 -44.24
#